data_AF-A0A480BRS9-F1
#
_entry.id   AF-A0A480BRS9-F1
#
_cell.length_a   1.000
_cell.length_b   1.000
_cell.length_c   1.000
_cell.angle_alpha   90.00
_cell.angle_beta   90.00
_cell.angle_gamma   90.00
#
_symmetry.space_group_name_H-M   'P 1'
#
loop_
_entity.id
_entity.type
_entity.pdbx_description
1 polymer ?
#
loop_
_entity_poly.entity_id
_entity_poly.type
_entity_poly.pdbx_seq_one_letter_code
_entity_poly.pdbx_strand_id
1 'polypeptide(L)'
;MTDTQFLLPESSIPDHWYNVVADLPRPPEPPRAPDGSALTPQALEALFPPALIAQEMSTQRWVPIPDAVRDIYRLWRPAPLYRAHRLERALDTPARLYYKYEGVSPAGSHKPNTAVPQAWYNAQAGVRRLTTETGAGQWGSSLAMAGQMLGVDVRVYMVRVSYDQKPHRRSMMQTWGAEVIASPSPHTAAGRAVLESQPESPGALGIAISEAVEEAAARADTNYALGSVLNHVMLHQTVIGLEAREQMALAGDYPDVVIAPCGGGSNFAGLAFPFVADKAAGRAVRLLAVEPASCPTLTRGAYAHDYGDTAGLTPIMRMYTLGHDFVPPGIHAGGLRYHGSAPLVAQLVHEGIVEARAVPQLATFEAGVLFARSEGIIPAPESNHAVRAAIDEALEARHSGQPRVILFNLSGHGHFDMASYDRYFAGELRDYDYPEAAIADALHGDGWNVVVHAHTSIGAARELAESLNARRPDSAVAVAADLRDAAAIEPLAKAAHARWQRLDALVNNASSYHRTPLGAIGVAQIDELVASNLRAPLLLIQACAPLMGEGGAIVSISSNGGMGFSRRIPTIMQLLQVPDYAAQVKWCEDNADTVREGYAFSKECIIVWTMLMSNQLIKKGIRINCTMPGPTQTPMMSHFEQATKASVL
;
A
#
# COMPACT_ATOMS: atom_id res chain seq x y z
N MET A 1 -40.32 -0.17 1.41
CA MET A 1 -39.29 -0.97 0.74
C MET A 1 -37.97 -0.26 0.96
N THR A 2 -36.89 -0.95 1.32
CA THR A 2 -35.56 -0.33 1.41
C THR A 2 -34.97 -0.26 0.02
N ASP A 3 -34.72 0.94 -0.50
CA ASP A 3 -34.11 1.11 -1.81
C ASP A 3 -32.74 0.43 -1.86
N THR A 4 -32.42 -0.15 -3.02
CA THR A 4 -31.12 -0.81 -3.27
C THR A 4 -30.16 0.11 -4.00
N GLN A 5 -30.69 1.06 -4.80
CA GLN A 5 -29.91 1.92 -5.66
C GLN A 5 -30.33 3.38 -5.44
N PHE A 6 -29.34 4.25 -5.32
CA PHE A 6 -29.51 5.68 -5.12
C PHE A 6 -28.92 6.40 -6.32
N LEU A 7 -29.81 6.86 -7.20
CA LEU A 7 -29.45 7.54 -8.45
C LEU A 7 -29.59 9.04 -8.28
N LEU A 8 -28.69 9.77 -8.92
CA LEU A 8 -28.82 11.20 -9.12
C LEU A 8 -29.14 11.45 -10.60
N PRO A 9 -30.01 12.42 -10.92
CA PRO A 9 -30.23 12.82 -12.31
C PRO A 9 -28.97 13.49 -12.89
N GLU A 10 -28.84 13.53 -14.22
CA GLU A 10 -27.73 14.23 -14.90
C GLU A 10 -27.62 15.72 -14.53
N SER A 11 -28.73 16.36 -14.13
CA SER A 11 -28.73 17.73 -13.63
C SER A 11 -27.95 17.91 -12.32
N SER A 12 -27.66 16.81 -11.62
CA SER A 12 -26.89 16.77 -10.37
C SER A 12 -25.42 16.40 -10.58
N ILE A 13 -24.93 16.30 -11.83
CA ILE A 13 -23.48 16.23 -12.06
C ILE A 13 -22.85 17.48 -11.42
N PRO A 14 -21.83 17.34 -10.54
CA PRO A 14 -21.19 18.48 -9.91
C PRO A 14 -20.75 19.53 -10.93
N ASP A 15 -20.86 20.81 -10.56
CA ASP A 15 -20.37 21.93 -11.36
C ASP A 15 -18.96 22.38 -10.95
N HIS A 16 -18.45 21.90 -9.81
CA HIS A 16 -17.10 22.11 -9.32
C HIS A 16 -16.45 20.81 -8.86
N TRP A 17 -15.14 20.71 -9.04
CA TRP A 17 -14.29 19.79 -8.30
C TRP A 17 -13.90 20.37 -6.95
N TYR A 18 -13.69 19.48 -5.97
CA TYR A 18 -13.21 19.83 -4.64
C TYR A 18 -11.70 19.66 -4.52
N ASN A 19 -11.01 20.70 -4.07
CA ASN A 19 -9.57 20.70 -3.83
C ASN A 19 -9.27 20.59 -2.33
N VAL A 20 -8.74 19.44 -1.91
CA VAL A 20 -8.43 19.19 -0.49
C VAL A 20 -7.35 20.12 0.05
N VAL A 21 -6.49 20.70 -0.80
CA VAL A 21 -5.40 21.59 -0.38
C VAL A 21 -5.91 22.78 0.44
N ALA A 22 -7.12 23.26 0.16
CA ALA A 22 -7.75 24.36 0.89
C ALA A 22 -8.09 24.02 2.35
N ASP A 23 -8.15 22.73 2.68
CA ASP A 23 -8.60 22.20 3.97
C ASP A 23 -7.53 21.29 4.62
N LEU A 24 -6.29 21.29 4.10
CA LEU A 24 -5.16 20.61 4.73
C LEU A 24 -4.66 21.39 5.96
N PRO A 25 -4.21 20.69 7.03
CA PRO A 25 -3.61 21.34 8.20
C PRO A 25 -2.37 22.18 7.85
N ARG A 26 -1.62 21.75 6.84
CA ARG A 26 -0.43 22.45 6.33
C ARG A 26 -0.43 22.40 4.80
N PRO A 27 0.09 23.44 4.12
CA PRO A 27 0.28 23.39 2.68
C PRO A 27 1.15 22.19 2.27
N PRO A 28 0.87 21.54 1.12
CA PRO A 28 1.72 20.47 0.62
C PRO A 28 3.09 21.00 0.23
N GLU A 29 4.12 20.16 0.35
CA GLU A 29 5.45 20.49 -0.15
C GLU A 29 5.43 20.58 -1.69
N PRO A 30 6.04 21.62 -2.28
CA PRO A 30 6.13 21.70 -3.73
C PRO A 30 7.04 20.58 -4.27
N PRO A 31 6.77 20.05 -5.47
CA PRO A 31 7.70 19.17 -6.16
C PRO A 31 9.09 19.81 -6.31
N ARG A 32 10.13 18.99 -6.40
CA ARG A 32 11.52 19.42 -6.52
C ARG A 32 12.15 18.98 -7.83
N ALA A 33 13.07 19.78 -8.34
CA ALA A 33 13.95 19.41 -9.43
C ALA A 33 15.04 18.44 -8.92
N PRO A 34 15.76 17.73 -9.82
CA PRO A 34 16.83 16.82 -9.44
C PRO A 34 17.96 17.44 -8.60
N ASP A 35 18.18 18.75 -8.71
CA ASP A 35 19.15 19.51 -7.91
C ASP A 35 18.64 19.87 -6.49
N GLY A 36 17.41 19.47 -6.16
CA GLY A 36 16.75 19.69 -4.86
C GLY A 36 15.99 21.02 -4.75
N SER A 37 16.08 21.90 -5.74
CA SER A 37 15.35 23.16 -5.78
C SER A 37 13.84 22.93 -5.97
N ALA A 38 13.01 23.83 -5.46
CA ALA A 38 11.55 23.75 -5.69
C ALA A 38 11.23 24.04 -7.16
N LEU A 39 10.38 23.21 -7.77
CA LEU A 39 9.97 23.40 -9.15
C LEU A 39 9.08 24.63 -9.30
N THR A 40 9.33 25.38 -10.37
CA THR A 40 8.47 26.48 -10.80
C THR A 40 7.39 25.96 -11.75
N PRO A 41 6.24 26.65 -11.87
CA PRO A 41 5.23 26.33 -12.87
C PRO A 41 5.80 26.22 -14.30
N GLN A 42 6.77 27.06 -14.65
CA GLN A 42 7.43 27.07 -15.97
C GLN A 42 8.15 25.76 -16.28
N ALA A 43 8.69 25.09 -15.26
CA ALA A 43 9.37 23.81 -15.45
C ALA A 43 8.41 22.66 -15.81
N LEU A 44 7.10 22.85 -15.62
CA LEU A 44 6.07 21.87 -15.97
C LEU A 44 5.47 22.10 -17.38
N GLU A 45 5.76 23.23 -18.02
CA GLU A 45 5.21 23.59 -19.34
C GLU A 45 5.65 22.66 -20.47
N ALA A 46 6.75 21.92 -20.27
CA ALA A 46 7.20 20.90 -21.22
C ALA A 46 6.31 19.64 -21.23
N LEU A 47 5.47 19.44 -20.20
CA LEU A 47 4.67 18.24 -20.04
C LEU A 47 3.17 18.52 -19.99
N PHE A 48 2.78 19.68 -19.47
CA PHE A 48 1.39 20.00 -19.18
C PHE A 48 0.99 21.38 -19.74
N PRO A 49 -0.27 21.54 -20.19
CA PRO A 49 -0.78 22.83 -20.62
C PRO A 49 -0.99 23.77 -19.41
N PRO A 50 -0.97 25.10 -19.61
CA PRO A 50 -1.08 26.08 -18.52
C PRO A 50 -2.27 25.88 -17.58
N ALA A 51 -3.41 25.42 -18.11
CA ALA A 51 -4.60 25.17 -17.30
C ALA A 51 -4.44 24.03 -16.29
N LEU A 52 -3.75 22.94 -16.67
CA LEU A 52 -3.47 21.83 -15.74
C LEU A 52 -2.40 22.21 -14.72
N ILE A 53 -1.39 23.00 -15.13
CA ILE A 53 -0.39 23.55 -14.20
C ILE A 53 -1.05 24.45 -13.15
N ALA A 54 -1.98 25.31 -13.58
CA ALA A 54 -2.72 26.17 -12.67
C ALA A 54 -3.53 25.37 -11.64
N GLN A 55 -4.12 24.24 -12.04
CA GLN A 55 -4.83 23.35 -11.13
C GLN A 55 -3.86 22.62 -10.17
N GLU A 56 -2.72 22.17 -10.66
CA GLU A 56 -1.70 21.48 -9.86
C GLU A 56 -1.21 22.34 -8.69
N MET A 57 -1.10 23.64 -8.94
CA MET A 57 -0.63 24.65 -7.99
C MET A 57 -1.76 25.35 -7.22
N SER A 58 -3.02 24.99 -7.48
CA SER A 58 -4.17 25.70 -6.93
C SER A 58 -4.35 25.45 -5.43
N THR A 59 -4.63 26.53 -4.71
CA THR A 59 -5.10 26.49 -3.31
C THR A 59 -6.59 26.81 -3.19
N GLN A 60 -7.28 27.06 -4.32
CA GLN A 60 -8.72 27.34 -4.31
C GLN A 60 -9.49 26.06 -3.97
N ARG A 61 -10.43 26.15 -3.03
CA ARG A 61 -11.26 25.01 -2.58
C ARG A 61 -12.11 24.41 -3.69
N TRP A 62 -12.66 25.27 -4.56
CA TRP A 62 -13.58 24.86 -5.62
C TRP A 62 -13.01 25.27 -6.96
N VAL A 63 -12.89 24.30 -7.87
CA VAL A 63 -12.43 24.52 -9.24
C VAL A 63 -13.57 24.17 -10.19
N PRO A 64 -14.04 25.09 -11.04
CA PRO A 64 -15.19 24.84 -11.91
C PRO A 64 -14.90 23.74 -12.93
N ILE A 65 -15.87 22.87 -13.15
CA ILE A 65 -15.84 21.85 -14.20
C ILE A 65 -16.34 22.49 -15.50
N PRO A 66 -15.54 22.50 -16.59
CA PRO A 66 -16.00 23.04 -17.86
C PRO A 66 -17.26 22.34 -18.37
N ASP A 67 -18.20 23.09 -18.95
CA ASP A 67 -19.46 22.53 -19.45
C ASP A 67 -19.26 21.42 -20.49
N ALA A 68 -18.23 21.55 -21.35
CA ALA A 68 -17.88 20.50 -22.31
C ALA A 68 -17.39 19.22 -21.64
N VAL A 69 -16.71 19.31 -20.50
CA VAL A 69 -16.30 18.15 -19.70
C VAL A 69 -17.51 17.53 -19.02
N ARG A 70 -18.41 18.34 -18.45
CA ARG A 70 -19.67 17.86 -17.86
C ARG A 70 -20.57 17.20 -18.90
N ASP A 71 -20.58 17.68 -20.13
CA ASP A 71 -21.34 17.08 -21.23
C ASP A 71 -20.85 15.66 -21.55
N ILE A 72 -19.53 15.46 -21.65
CA ILE A 72 -18.96 14.13 -21.84
C ILE A 72 -19.23 13.24 -20.61
N TYR A 73 -19.18 13.79 -19.40
CA TYR A 73 -19.51 13.04 -18.17
C TYR A 73 -20.92 12.45 -18.19
N ARG A 74 -21.91 13.08 -18.84
CA ARG A 74 -23.28 12.55 -18.96
C ARG A 74 -23.35 11.13 -19.52
N LEU A 75 -22.33 10.69 -20.25
CA LEU A 75 -22.24 9.31 -20.74
C LEU A 75 -22.21 8.25 -19.62
N TRP A 76 -21.76 8.57 -18.41
CA TRP A 76 -21.74 7.62 -17.27
C TRP A 76 -21.98 8.24 -15.88
N ARG A 77 -22.12 9.56 -15.78
CA ARG A 77 -22.24 10.29 -14.51
C ARG A 77 -23.63 10.91 -14.38
N PRO A 78 -24.16 11.01 -13.14
CA PRO A 78 -23.59 10.48 -11.90
C PRO A 78 -23.60 8.95 -11.84
N ALA A 79 -22.52 8.32 -11.34
CA ALA A 79 -22.51 6.86 -11.22
C ALA A 79 -23.38 6.42 -10.04
N PRO A 80 -23.97 5.21 -10.10
CA PRO A 80 -24.85 4.75 -9.04
C PRO A 80 -24.13 4.49 -7.72
N LEU A 81 -24.83 4.78 -6.62
CA LEU A 81 -24.54 4.25 -5.29
C LEU A 81 -25.52 3.11 -5.02
N TYR A 82 -25.04 2.02 -4.44
CA TYR A 82 -25.88 0.89 -4.04
C TYR A 82 -25.74 0.62 -2.56
N ARG A 83 -26.81 0.06 -1.96
CA ARG A 83 -26.74 -0.63 -0.68
C ARG A 83 -26.62 -2.14 -0.90
N ALA A 84 -25.59 -2.74 -0.32
CA ALA A 84 -25.22 -4.15 -0.49
C ALA A 84 -26.04 -5.08 0.42
N HIS A 85 -27.36 -5.04 0.29
CA HIS A 85 -28.29 -5.80 1.13
C HIS A 85 -28.02 -7.31 1.14
N ARG A 86 -27.51 -7.89 0.05
CA ARG A 86 -27.24 -9.33 -0.04
C ARG A 86 -25.93 -9.67 0.65
N LEU A 87 -24.91 -8.82 0.51
CA LEU A 87 -23.67 -8.97 1.24
C LEU A 87 -23.88 -8.78 2.75
N GLU A 88 -24.67 -7.78 3.17
CA GLU A 88 -25.08 -7.59 4.58
C GLU A 88 -25.66 -8.89 5.14
N ARG A 89 -26.59 -9.53 4.41
CA ARG A 89 -27.18 -10.83 4.79
C ARG A 89 -26.17 -11.97 4.78
N ALA A 90 -25.29 -12.04 3.79
CA ALA A 90 -24.28 -13.09 3.69
C ALA A 90 -23.27 -13.05 4.86
N LEU A 91 -23.00 -11.85 5.39
CA LEU A 91 -22.10 -11.65 6.52
C LEU A 91 -22.78 -11.77 7.89
N ASP A 92 -24.12 -11.79 7.93
CA ASP A 92 -24.94 -11.69 9.14
C ASP A 92 -24.48 -10.53 10.04
N THR A 93 -24.34 -9.35 9.43
CA THR A 93 -23.80 -8.16 10.07
C THR A 93 -24.89 -7.13 10.40
N PRO A 94 -24.78 -6.41 11.54
CA PRO A 94 -25.62 -5.23 11.78
C PRO A 94 -25.15 -3.99 11.01
N ALA A 95 -24.02 -4.07 10.29
CA ALA A 95 -23.51 -2.97 9.48
C ALA A 95 -24.37 -2.72 8.23
N ARG A 96 -24.41 -1.47 7.78
CA ARG A 96 -25.01 -1.05 6.50
C ARG A 96 -23.90 -0.76 5.51
N LEU A 97 -23.85 -1.50 4.41
CA LEU A 97 -22.77 -1.42 3.43
C LEU A 97 -23.26 -0.72 2.17
N TYR A 98 -22.56 0.34 1.79
CA TYR A 98 -22.80 1.10 0.57
C TYR A 98 -21.59 1.03 -0.33
N TYR A 99 -21.82 0.85 -1.63
CA TYR A 99 -20.74 0.92 -2.62
C TYR A 99 -21.04 1.92 -3.72
N LYS A 100 -20.08 2.81 -3.96
CA LYS A 100 -20.08 3.73 -5.11
C LYS A 100 -19.50 2.99 -6.31
N TYR A 101 -20.29 2.78 -7.35
CA TYR A 101 -19.90 1.91 -8.46
C TYR A 101 -19.36 2.70 -9.65
N GLU A 102 -18.04 2.85 -9.72
CA GLU A 102 -17.34 3.56 -10.79
C GLU A 102 -17.08 2.72 -12.05
N GLY A 103 -17.39 1.41 -11.99
CA GLY A 103 -17.25 0.50 -13.13
C GLY A 103 -18.27 0.71 -14.24
N VAL A 104 -19.25 1.62 -14.09
CA VAL A 104 -20.24 1.94 -15.13
C VAL A 104 -19.69 2.74 -16.29
N SER A 105 -18.51 3.36 -16.15
CA SER A 105 -17.92 4.14 -17.24
C SER A 105 -17.63 3.25 -18.46
N PRO A 106 -17.56 3.79 -19.68
CA PRO A 106 -17.28 2.97 -20.85
C PRO A 106 -15.90 2.30 -20.76
N ALA A 107 -14.95 2.91 -20.03
CA ALA A 107 -13.64 2.33 -19.75
C ALA A 107 -13.64 1.28 -18.61
N GLY A 108 -14.75 1.11 -17.91
CA GLY A 108 -14.93 0.13 -16.83
C GLY A 108 -14.25 0.49 -15.53
N SER A 109 -13.94 1.77 -15.29
CA SER A 109 -13.31 2.25 -14.04
C SER A 109 -13.51 3.75 -13.79
N HIS A 110 -13.02 4.27 -12.66
CA HIS A 110 -13.03 5.70 -12.31
C HIS A 110 -12.11 6.59 -13.19
N LYS A 111 -11.21 6.01 -13.97
CA LYS A 111 -10.15 6.76 -14.67
C LYS A 111 -10.63 7.76 -15.75
N PRO A 112 -11.78 7.59 -16.44
CA PRO A 112 -12.30 8.62 -17.35
C PRO A 112 -12.56 9.97 -16.68
N ASN A 113 -12.85 9.98 -15.37
CA ASN A 113 -13.07 11.21 -14.62
C ASN A 113 -11.86 12.15 -14.62
N THR A 114 -10.64 11.68 -14.91
CA THR A 114 -9.47 12.56 -15.12
C THR A 114 -8.98 12.55 -16.57
N ALA A 115 -9.19 11.46 -17.32
CA ALA A 115 -8.78 11.37 -18.72
C ALA A 115 -9.45 12.45 -19.58
N VAL A 116 -10.76 12.66 -19.39
CA VAL A 116 -11.55 13.61 -20.15
C VAL A 116 -11.13 15.06 -19.91
N PRO A 117 -11.04 15.57 -18.66
CA PRO A 117 -10.55 16.93 -18.46
C PRO A 117 -9.11 17.10 -18.95
N GLN A 118 -8.21 16.13 -18.73
CA GLN A 118 -6.84 16.22 -19.24
C GLN A 118 -6.80 16.32 -20.77
N ALA A 119 -7.52 15.45 -21.48
CA ALA A 119 -7.62 15.53 -22.93
C ALA A 119 -8.24 16.85 -23.40
N TRP A 120 -9.26 17.35 -22.69
CA TRP A 120 -9.95 18.58 -23.04
C TRP A 120 -9.05 19.80 -22.89
N TYR A 121 -8.37 19.97 -21.75
CA TYR A 121 -7.45 21.08 -21.52
C TYR A 121 -6.27 21.08 -22.49
N ASN A 122 -5.78 19.90 -22.88
CA ASN A 122 -4.74 19.77 -23.89
C ASN A 122 -5.25 20.16 -25.28
N ALA A 123 -6.45 19.69 -25.69
CA ALA A 123 -7.08 20.08 -26.95
C ALA A 123 -7.28 21.61 -27.02
N GLN A 124 -7.76 22.23 -25.93
CA GLN A 124 -7.92 23.69 -25.84
C GLN A 124 -6.59 24.44 -25.95
N ALA A 125 -5.49 23.84 -25.48
CA ALA A 125 -4.14 24.39 -25.61
C ALA A 125 -3.51 24.16 -27.00
N GLY A 126 -4.22 23.50 -27.93
CA GLY A 126 -3.73 23.21 -29.28
C GLY A 126 -2.80 22.00 -29.37
N VAL A 127 -2.70 21.20 -28.30
CA VAL A 127 -1.94 19.95 -28.28
C VAL A 127 -2.63 18.93 -29.17
N ARG A 128 -1.86 18.26 -30.02
CA ARG A 128 -2.40 17.31 -31.01
C ARG A 128 -2.29 15.86 -30.57
N ARG A 129 -1.35 15.57 -29.67
CA ARG A 129 -1.09 14.21 -29.17
C ARG A 129 -0.88 14.18 -27.67
N LEU A 130 -1.35 13.10 -27.05
CA LEU A 130 -0.98 12.72 -25.70
C LEU A 130 -0.20 11.42 -25.70
N THR A 131 0.92 11.41 -24.98
CA THR A 131 1.63 10.18 -24.62
C THR A 131 1.30 9.82 -23.18
N THR A 132 1.29 8.52 -22.90
CA THR A 132 1.05 8.04 -21.55
C THR A 132 1.59 6.63 -21.34
N GLU A 133 1.75 6.23 -20.08
CA GLU A 133 2.05 4.88 -19.67
C GLU A 133 0.77 4.06 -19.43
N THR A 134 0.87 2.73 -19.43
CA THR A 134 -0.12 1.93 -18.71
C THR A 134 0.43 0.57 -18.28
N GLY A 135 0.04 0.13 -17.08
CA GLY A 135 0.29 -1.23 -16.61
C GLY A 135 -0.75 -2.18 -17.18
N ALA A 136 -1.78 -2.48 -16.39
CA ALA A 136 -2.85 -3.39 -16.78
C ALA A 136 -3.78 -2.86 -17.90
N GLY A 137 -3.75 -1.56 -18.21
CA GLY A 137 -4.46 -0.97 -19.36
C GLY A 137 -5.67 -0.10 -19.02
N GLN A 138 -6.10 -0.01 -17.76
CA GLN A 138 -7.26 0.82 -17.37
C GLN A 138 -7.05 2.30 -17.71
N TRP A 139 -5.85 2.82 -17.45
CA TRP A 139 -5.53 4.23 -17.70
C TRP A 139 -5.43 4.52 -19.20
N GLY A 140 -4.63 3.74 -19.94
CA GLY A 140 -4.53 3.89 -21.39
C GLY A 140 -5.88 3.74 -22.09
N SER A 141 -6.75 2.83 -21.64
CA SER A 141 -8.13 2.70 -22.15
C SER A 141 -8.95 3.97 -21.95
N SER A 142 -8.84 4.59 -20.78
CA SER A 142 -9.57 5.82 -20.45
C SER A 142 -9.07 7.02 -21.24
N LEU A 143 -7.75 7.13 -21.40
CA LEU A 143 -7.16 8.22 -22.19
C LEU A 143 -7.43 8.05 -23.68
N ALA A 144 -7.35 6.83 -24.22
CA ALA A 144 -7.70 6.53 -25.61
C ALA A 144 -9.14 6.96 -25.93
N MET A 145 -10.09 6.59 -25.06
CA MET A 145 -11.50 7.01 -25.18
C MET A 145 -11.64 8.54 -25.18
N ALA A 146 -11.00 9.22 -24.20
CA ALA A 146 -11.08 10.66 -24.09
C ALA A 146 -10.45 11.39 -25.28
N GLY A 147 -9.28 10.92 -25.75
CA GLY A 147 -8.59 11.48 -26.91
C GLY A 147 -9.44 11.35 -28.17
N GLN A 148 -10.05 10.20 -28.41
CA GLN A 148 -10.96 10.00 -29.53
C GLN A 148 -12.15 10.97 -29.51
N MET A 149 -12.79 11.17 -28.36
CA MET A 149 -13.93 12.08 -28.20
C MET A 149 -13.57 13.55 -28.45
N LEU A 150 -12.30 13.90 -28.23
CA LEU A 150 -11.81 15.28 -28.25
C LEU A 150 -10.87 15.58 -29.43
N GLY A 151 -10.66 14.61 -30.33
CA GLY A 151 -9.80 14.76 -31.50
C GLY A 151 -8.32 14.92 -31.17
N VAL A 152 -7.86 14.29 -30.09
CA VAL A 152 -6.44 14.27 -29.68
C VAL A 152 -5.90 12.86 -29.86
N ASP A 153 -4.81 12.72 -30.62
CA ASP A 153 -4.16 11.43 -30.83
C ASP A 153 -3.61 10.90 -29.50
N VAL A 154 -3.71 9.59 -29.25
CA VAL A 154 -3.20 8.99 -28.02
C VAL A 154 -2.21 7.88 -28.35
N ARG A 155 -1.02 7.97 -27.77
CA ARG A 155 0.00 6.92 -27.79
C ARG A 155 0.25 6.39 -26.39
N VAL A 156 0.11 5.08 -26.23
CA VAL A 156 0.22 4.40 -24.94
C VAL A 156 1.43 3.48 -24.93
N TYR A 157 2.37 3.74 -24.02
CA TYR A 157 3.44 2.82 -23.65
C TYR A 157 2.92 1.83 -22.61
N MET A 158 2.53 0.63 -23.04
CA MET A 158 1.99 -0.41 -22.19
C MET A 158 3.10 -1.35 -21.73
N VAL A 159 3.21 -1.61 -20.43
CA VAL A 159 4.20 -2.54 -19.85
C VAL A 159 4.13 -3.90 -20.58
N ARG A 160 5.27 -4.38 -21.12
CA ARG A 160 5.34 -5.52 -22.04
C ARG A 160 4.65 -6.77 -21.53
N VAL A 161 4.93 -7.21 -20.30
CA VAL A 161 4.26 -8.38 -19.73
C VAL A 161 2.73 -8.20 -19.65
N SER A 162 2.25 -6.98 -19.41
CA SER A 162 0.81 -6.69 -19.40
C SER A 162 0.23 -6.57 -20.81
N TYR A 163 1.00 -6.04 -21.77
CA TYR A 163 0.63 -6.00 -23.18
C TYR A 163 0.33 -7.42 -23.70
N ASP A 164 1.14 -8.41 -23.30
CA ASP A 164 0.98 -9.79 -23.72
C ASP A 164 -0.12 -10.52 -22.94
N GLN A 165 -0.17 -10.37 -21.62
CA GLN A 165 -1.11 -11.09 -20.75
C GLN A 165 -2.52 -10.50 -20.75
N LYS A 166 -2.70 -9.22 -21.10
CA LYS A 166 -3.99 -8.50 -21.07
C LYS A 166 -4.37 -7.92 -22.44
N PRO A 167 -4.50 -8.76 -23.49
CA PRO A 167 -4.72 -8.29 -24.86
C PRO A 167 -6.07 -7.57 -25.06
N HIS A 168 -7.07 -7.83 -24.20
CA HIS A 168 -8.38 -7.20 -24.32
C HIS A 168 -8.35 -5.69 -24.00
N ARG A 169 -7.54 -5.27 -23.02
CA ARG A 169 -7.34 -3.83 -22.73
C ARG A 169 -6.58 -3.14 -23.86
N ARG A 170 -5.62 -3.83 -24.49
CA ARG A 170 -4.99 -3.34 -25.73
C ARG A 170 -6.00 -3.17 -26.86
N SER A 171 -6.84 -4.16 -27.10
CA SER A 171 -7.87 -4.13 -28.14
C SER A 171 -8.85 -2.97 -27.90
N MET A 172 -9.20 -2.72 -26.65
CA MET A 172 -10.06 -1.61 -26.22
C MET A 172 -9.42 -0.24 -26.51
N MET A 173 -8.13 -0.05 -26.20
CA MET A 173 -7.39 1.15 -26.57
C MET A 173 -7.35 1.38 -28.08
N GLN A 174 -7.06 0.33 -28.86
CA GLN A 174 -7.01 0.39 -30.33
C GLN A 174 -8.39 0.63 -30.96
N THR A 175 -9.47 0.14 -30.32
CA THR A 175 -10.85 0.41 -30.75
C THR A 175 -11.18 1.90 -30.66
N TRP A 176 -10.63 2.61 -29.67
CA TRP A 176 -10.69 4.06 -29.59
C TRP A 176 -9.56 4.78 -30.33
N GLY A 177 -8.86 4.09 -31.23
CA GLY A 177 -7.88 4.71 -32.13
C GLY A 177 -6.53 5.04 -31.51
N ALA A 178 -6.23 4.59 -30.29
CA ALA A 178 -4.91 4.79 -29.71
C ALA A 178 -3.86 3.85 -30.31
N GLU A 179 -2.65 4.36 -30.49
CA GLU A 179 -1.46 3.57 -30.76
C GLU A 179 -0.95 2.95 -29.45
N VAL A 180 -0.68 1.65 -29.43
CA VAL A 180 -0.22 0.95 -28.21
C VAL A 180 1.12 0.29 -28.48
N ILE A 181 2.15 0.71 -27.74
CA ILE A 181 3.54 0.25 -27.86
C ILE A 181 3.88 -0.57 -26.61
N ALA A 182 4.51 -1.73 -26.79
CA ALA A 182 5.02 -2.52 -25.67
C ALA A 182 6.32 -1.91 -25.12
N SER A 183 6.31 -1.53 -23.83
CA SER A 183 7.44 -0.93 -23.09
C SER A 183 8.19 -1.99 -22.26
N PRO A 184 9.53 -2.06 -22.29
CA PRO A 184 10.46 -1.12 -22.95
C PRO A 184 10.41 -1.25 -24.47
N SER A 185 10.57 -0.15 -25.19
CA SER A 185 10.49 -0.10 -26.64
C SER A 185 11.78 0.40 -27.31
N PRO A 186 12.03 0.09 -28.59
CA PRO A 186 13.16 0.68 -29.31
C PRO A 186 12.92 2.14 -29.73
N HIS A 187 11.73 2.70 -29.48
CA HIS A 187 11.33 4.03 -29.98
C HIS A 187 11.99 5.18 -29.20
N THR A 188 12.34 4.97 -27.93
CA THR A 188 12.91 6.00 -27.03
C THR A 188 14.32 5.60 -26.57
N ALA A 189 15.11 6.57 -26.10
CA ALA A 189 16.44 6.31 -25.53
C ALA A 189 16.31 5.55 -24.21
N ALA A 190 15.33 5.90 -23.36
CA ALA A 190 15.01 5.19 -22.14
C ALA A 190 14.69 3.71 -22.41
N GLY A 191 13.83 3.42 -23.38
CA GLY A 191 13.48 2.06 -23.77
C GLY A 191 14.66 1.29 -24.38
N ARG A 192 15.46 1.92 -25.26
CA ARG A 192 16.66 1.31 -25.84
C ARG A 192 17.71 0.94 -24.78
N ALA A 193 17.96 1.82 -23.79
CA ALA A 193 18.90 1.55 -22.72
C ALA A 193 18.51 0.33 -21.88
N VAL A 194 17.20 0.15 -21.61
CA VAL A 194 16.70 -1.05 -20.94
C VAL A 194 16.89 -2.29 -21.83
N LEU A 195 16.55 -2.21 -23.12
CA LEU A 195 16.69 -3.35 -24.04
C LEU A 195 18.15 -3.76 -24.29
N GLU A 196 19.09 -2.81 -24.24
CA GLU A 196 20.53 -3.11 -24.34
C GLU A 196 21.05 -3.90 -23.14
N SER A 197 20.59 -3.57 -21.93
CA SER A 197 20.99 -4.26 -20.70
C SER A 197 20.17 -5.54 -20.44
N GLN A 198 18.90 -5.56 -20.84
CA GLN A 198 17.95 -6.65 -20.63
C GLN A 198 17.03 -6.80 -21.87
N PRO A 199 17.49 -7.50 -22.93
CA PRO A 199 16.73 -7.66 -24.18
C PRO A 199 15.33 -8.26 -24.00
N GLU A 200 15.19 -9.18 -23.04
CA GLU A 200 13.93 -9.87 -22.71
C GLU A 200 13.22 -9.24 -21.50
N SER A 201 13.46 -7.96 -21.23
CA SER A 201 12.83 -7.27 -20.09
C SER A 201 11.30 -7.37 -20.15
N PRO A 202 10.64 -7.82 -19.07
CA PRO A 202 9.18 -7.87 -19.00
C PRO A 202 8.54 -6.45 -18.89
N GLY A 203 9.39 -5.42 -18.74
CA GLY A 203 8.99 -4.05 -18.49
C GLY A 203 8.47 -3.80 -17.08
N ALA A 204 8.41 -2.51 -16.73
CA ALA A 204 7.85 -2.01 -15.48
C ALA A 204 7.10 -0.71 -15.74
N LEU A 205 6.20 -0.33 -14.83
CA LEU A 205 5.40 0.89 -15.00
C LEU A 205 6.28 2.13 -15.08
N GLY A 206 7.30 2.24 -14.22
CA GLY A 206 8.22 3.38 -14.23
C GLY A 206 9.02 3.49 -15.54
N ILE A 207 9.38 2.38 -16.19
CA ILE A 207 10.02 2.41 -17.53
C ILE A 207 9.07 2.99 -18.57
N ALA A 208 7.80 2.56 -18.55
CA ALA A 208 6.79 3.07 -19.48
C ALA A 208 6.50 4.56 -19.27
N ILE A 209 6.55 5.05 -18.02
CA ILE A 209 6.49 6.49 -17.71
C ILE A 209 7.67 7.21 -18.35
N SER A 210 8.88 6.69 -18.17
CA SER A 210 10.08 7.33 -18.72
C SER A 210 10.03 7.44 -20.24
N GLU A 211 9.57 6.40 -20.96
CA GLU A 211 9.37 6.48 -22.42
C GLU A 211 8.31 7.52 -22.83
N ALA A 212 7.17 7.55 -22.13
CA ALA A 212 6.09 8.48 -22.44
C ALA A 212 6.48 9.95 -22.18
N VAL A 213 7.21 10.20 -21.08
CA VAL A 213 7.74 11.53 -20.72
C VAL A 213 8.83 11.97 -21.69
N GLU A 214 9.74 11.07 -22.09
CA GLU A 214 10.79 11.37 -23.07
C GLU A 214 10.18 11.83 -24.41
N GLU A 215 9.17 11.13 -24.93
CA GLU A 215 8.52 11.54 -26.18
C GLU A 215 7.80 12.89 -26.06
N ALA A 216 7.07 13.13 -24.96
CA ALA A 216 6.38 14.40 -24.73
C ALA A 216 7.38 15.56 -24.65
N ALA A 217 8.41 15.44 -23.83
CA ALA A 217 9.40 16.50 -23.63
C ALA A 217 10.20 16.83 -24.91
N ALA A 218 10.28 15.90 -25.87
CA ALA A 218 11.00 16.09 -27.12
C ALA A 218 10.22 16.89 -28.19
N ARG A 219 8.93 17.21 -27.98
CA ARG A 219 8.07 17.76 -29.04
C ARG A 219 7.02 18.74 -28.51
N ALA A 220 6.87 19.89 -29.16
CA ALA A 220 5.90 20.91 -28.74
C ALA A 220 4.42 20.56 -29.03
N ASP A 221 4.14 19.57 -29.90
CA ASP A 221 2.78 19.16 -30.27
C ASP A 221 2.21 18.04 -29.40
N THR A 222 3.00 17.55 -28.44
CA THR A 222 2.75 16.35 -27.66
C THR A 222 2.91 16.66 -26.17
N ASN A 223 1.90 16.36 -25.37
CA ASN A 223 2.00 16.44 -23.91
C ASN A 223 1.91 15.06 -23.27
N TYR A 224 2.39 14.98 -22.04
CA TYR A 224 2.25 13.80 -21.20
C TYR A 224 0.96 13.89 -20.38
N ALA A 225 0.24 12.77 -20.28
CA ALA A 225 -0.91 12.65 -19.39
C ALA A 225 -0.67 11.53 -18.39
N LEU A 226 -1.03 11.75 -17.12
CA LEU A 226 -0.81 10.79 -16.03
C LEU A 226 -2.13 10.40 -15.36
N GLY A 227 -2.29 9.11 -15.06
CA GLY A 227 -3.54 8.56 -14.52
C GLY A 227 -3.71 8.62 -13.01
N SER A 228 -2.72 9.13 -12.26
CA SER A 228 -2.72 9.20 -10.80
C SER A 228 -1.70 10.21 -10.25
N VAL A 229 -1.49 10.20 -8.92
CA VAL A 229 -0.42 10.89 -8.17
C VAL A 229 -0.56 12.41 -8.09
N LEU A 230 -0.69 13.10 -9.22
CA LEU A 230 -0.71 14.57 -9.30
C LEU A 230 -1.98 15.17 -8.68
N ASN A 231 -1.86 16.40 -8.18
CA ASN A 231 -2.92 17.10 -7.47
C ASN A 231 -4.15 17.31 -8.36
N HIS A 232 -3.96 17.77 -9.60
CA HIS A 232 -5.08 17.96 -10.53
C HIS A 232 -5.79 16.63 -10.87
N VAL A 233 -5.07 15.50 -10.82
CA VAL A 233 -5.70 14.18 -10.99
C VAL A 233 -6.58 13.82 -9.80
N MET A 234 -6.14 14.10 -8.57
CA MET A 234 -6.96 13.91 -7.37
C MET A 234 -8.20 14.81 -7.43
N LEU A 235 -8.02 16.09 -7.80
CA LEU A 235 -9.05 17.09 -7.97
C LEU A 235 -10.16 16.59 -8.92
N HIS A 236 -9.81 16.18 -10.13
CA HIS A 236 -10.77 15.70 -11.13
C HIS A 236 -11.61 14.51 -10.64
N GLN A 237 -11.01 13.65 -9.82
CA GLN A 237 -11.66 12.45 -9.29
C GLN A 237 -12.69 12.76 -8.18
N THR A 238 -12.68 13.96 -7.58
CA THR A 238 -13.57 14.30 -6.48
C THR A 238 -15.06 14.33 -6.82
N VAL A 239 -15.41 14.29 -8.12
CA VAL A 239 -16.80 14.05 -8.57
C VAL A 239 -17.41 12.81 -7.92
N ILE A 240 -16.59 11.78 -7.65
CA ILE A 240 -17.02 10.52 -7.03
C ILE A 240 -17.59 10.77 -5.63
N GLY A 241 -16.81 11.42 -4.77
CA GLY A 241 -17.19 11.70 -3.38
C GLY A 241 -18.27 12.77 -3.27
N LEU A 242 -18.28 13.76 -4.17
CA LEU A 242 -19.33 14.78 -4.21
C LEU A 242 -20.69 14.16 -4.50
N GLU A 243 -20.79 13.30 -5.53
CA GLU A 243 -22.01 12.56 -5.82
C GLU A 243 -22.36 11.58 -4.68
N ALA A 244 -21.37 10.88 -4.11
CA ALA A 244 -21.62 9.94 -3.03
C ALA A 244 -22.22 10.62 -1.79
N ARG A 245 -21.82 11.85 -1.46
CA ARG A 245 -22.41 12.62 -0.35
C ARG A 245 -23.89 12.89 -0.55
N GLU A 246 -24.30 13.30 -1.76
CA GLU A 246 -25.71 13.50 -2.09
C GLU A 246 -26.50 12.17 -2.07
N GLN A 247 -25.91 11.10 -2.61
CA GLN A 247 -26.55 9.79 -2.63
C GLN A 247 -26.71 9.16 -1.24
N MET A 248 -25.73 9.37 -0.34
CA MET A 248 -25.87 8.96 1.07
C MET A 248 -26.98 9.75 1.76
N ALA A 249 -27.14 11.04 1.45
CA ALA A 249 -28.27 11.84 1.93
C ALA A 249 -29.62 11.32 1.42
N LEU A 250 -29.72 10.88 0.15
CA LEU A 250 -30.90 10.19 -0.38
C LEU A 250 -31.20 8.88 0.35
N ALA A 251 -30.15 8.15 0.77
CA ALA A 251 -30.28 6.95 1.57
C ALA A 251 -30.69 7.22 3.03
N GLY A 252 -30.67 8.48 3.48
CA GLY A 252 -30.91 8.85 4.87
C GLY A 252 -29.82 8.37 5.83
N ASP A 253 -28.60 8.17 5.33
CA ASP A 253 -27.45 7.65 6.08
C ASP A 253 -26.22 8.55 5.93
N TYR A 254 -25.24 8.37 6.81
CA TYR A 254 -23.92 8.99 6.71
C TYR A 254 -22.84 7.98 7.11
N PRO A 255 -21.71 7.88 6.40
CA PRO A 255 -20.73 6.83 6.66
C PRO A 255 -19.94 7.10 7.95
N ASP A 256 -19.79 6.05 8.77
CA ASP A 256 -18.81 6.02 9.87
C ASP A 256 -17.40 5.81 9.31
N VAL A 257 -17.29 5.07 8.19
CA VAL A 257 -16.03 4.83 7.48
C VAL A 257 -16.21 4.89 5.97
N VAL A 258 -15.29 5.60 5.32
CA VAL A 258 -15.15 5.69 3.85
C VAL A 258 -13.89 4.93 3.44
N ILE A 259 -14.05 3.91 2.60
CA ILE A 259 -13.00 2.95 2.25
C ILE A 259 -12.75 2.96 0.74
N ALA A 260 -11.50 3.00 0.30
CA ALA A 260 -11.20 2.90 -1.13
C ALA A 260 -9.82 2.30 -1.39
N PRO A 261 -9.64 1.54 -2.49
CA PRO A 261 -8.33 1.03 -2.85
C PRO A 261 -7.37 2.16 -3.20
N CYS A 262 -6.11 2.02 -2.81
CA CYS A 262 -5.04 2.96 -3.07
C CYS A 262 -3.89 2.27 -3.81
N GLY A 263 -3.72 2.62 -5.09
CA GLY A 263 -2.46 2.44 -5.81
C GLY A 263 -1.68 3.74 -5.67
N GLY A 264 -1.59 4.53 -6.74
CA GLY A 264 -1.11 5.91 -6.65
C GLY A 264 -2.10 6.93 -6.06
N GLY A 265 -3.21 6.49 -5.44
CA GLY A 265 -4.12 7.37 -4.67
C GLY A 265 -5.36 7.97 -5.37
N SER A 266 -5.44 8.03 -6.70
CA SER A 266 -6.51 8.80 -7.39
C SER A 266 -7.94 8.38 -7.08
N ASN A 267 -8.18 7.07 -7.05
CA ASN A 267 -9.48 6.51 -6.68
C ASN A 267 -9.86 6.80 -5.22
N PHE A 268 -8.88 6.65 -4.32
CA PHE A 268 -9.09 6.91 -2.89
C PHE A 268 -9.42 8.38 -2.66
N ALA A 269 -8.60 9.27 -3.23
CA ALA A 269 -8.82 10.70 -3.17
C ALA A 269 -10.20 11.10 -3.73
N GLY A 270 -10.57 10.55 -4.88
CA GLY A 270 -11.85 10.85 -5.52
C GLY A 270 -13.06 10.60 -4.63
N LEU A 271 -13.09 9.46 -3.91
CA LEU A 271 -14.17 9.20 -2.96
C LEU A 271 -13.99 9.95 -1.64
N ALA A 272 -12.78 9.92 -1.05
CA ALA A 272 -12.55 10.31 0.34
C ALA A 272 -12.30 11.80 0.56
N PHE A 273 -11.71 12.53 -0.39
CA PHE A 273 -11.35 13.94 -0.19
C PHE A 273 -12.54 14.84 0.16
N PRO A 274 -13.72 14.71 -0.48
CA PRO A 274 -14.91 15.45 -0.05
C PRO A 274 -15.34 15.20 1.41
N PHE A 275 -15.00 14.03 1.98
CA PHE A 275 -15.25 13.71 3.39
C PHE A 275 -14.13 14.19 4.32
N VAL A 276 -12.96 14.58 3.81
CA VAL A 276 -11.92 15.28 4.60
C VAL A 276 -12.47 16.62 5.09
N ALA A 277 -13.19 17.36 4.23
CA ALA A 277 -13.86 18.60 4.63
C ALA A 277 -14.86 18.36 5.77
N ASP A 278 -15.68 17.32 5.66
CA ASP A 278 -16.67 16.97 6.69
C ASP A 278 -15.97 16.61 8.02
N LYS A 279 -14.85 15.88 7.95
CA LYS A 279 -14.03 15.54 9.12
C LYS A 279 -13.40 16.78 9.75
N ALA A 280 -12.84 17.68 8.94
CA ALA A 280 -12.28 18.96 9.38
C ALA A 280 -13.35 19.85 10.03
N ALA A 281 -14.61 19.76 9.57
CA ALA A 281 -15.77 20.42 10.17
C ALA A 281 -16.30 19.71 11.45
N GLY A 282 -15.62 18.67 11.95
CA GLY A 282 -15.94 17.99 13.20
C GLY A 282 -16.84 16.76 13.06
N ARG A 283 -17.17 16.30 11.84
CA ARG A 283 -17.89 15.03 11.69
C ARG A 283 -16.99 13.84 12.02
N ALA A 284 -17.52 12.91 12.79
CA ALA A 284 -16.86 11.65 13.08
C ALA A 284 -16.95 10.72 11.85
N VAL A 285 -15.94 10.76 11.00
CA VAL A 285 -15.78 9.84 9.86
C VAL A 285 -14.34 9.35 9.75
N ARG A 286 -14.17 8.04 9.59
CA ARG A 286 -12.87 7.41 9.29
C ARG A 286 -12.68 7.35 7.79
N LEU A 287 -11.45 7.59 7.34
CA LEU A 287 -11.07 7.53 5.93
C LEU A 287 -9.98 6.47 5.81
N LEU A 288 -10.24 5.38 5.09
CA LEU A 288 -9.39 4.19 5.07
C LEU A 288 -8.92 3.89 3.64
N ALA A 289 -7.63 4.13 3.39
CA ALA A 289 -6.94 3.72 2.18
C ALA A 289 -6.51 2.25 2.31
N VAL A 290 -6.77 1.45 1.27
CA VAL A 290 -6.45 0.01 1.30
C VAL A 290 -5.53 -0.36 0.14
N GLU A 291 -4.44 -1.06 0.46
CA GLU A 291 -3.38 -1.40 -0.49
C GLU A 291 -3.01 -2.89 -0.40
N PRO A 292 -2.26 -3.47 -1.35
CA PRO A 292 -1.85 -4.86 -1.28
C PRO A 292 -0.67 -5.04 -0.31
N ALA A 293 -0.65 -6.15 0.43
CA ALA A 293 0.50 -6.53 1.27
C ALA A 293 1.81 -6.77 0.48
N SER A 294 1.69 -7.09 -0.81
CA SER A 294 2.82 -7.28 -1.72
C SER A 294 3.38 -5.97 -2.30
N CYS A 295 2.64 -4.86 -2.20
CA CYS A 295 3.12 -3.51 -2.52
C CYS A 295 2.65 -2.53 -1.41
N PRO A 296 3.20 -2.64 -0.19
CA PRO A 296 2.69 -1.96 1.00
C PRO A 296 3.22 -0.51 1.11
N THR A 297 2.92 0.33 0.13
CA THR A 297 3.48 1.69 0.02
C THR A 297 3.12 2.59 1.20
N LEU A 298 1.84 2.74 1.55
CA LEU A 298 1.40 3.62 2.63
C LEU A 298 1.67 3.03 4.02
N THR A 299 1.67 1.70 4.15
CA THR A 299 1.79 1.02 5.46
C THR A 299 3.21 0.63 5.84
N ARG A 300 4.12 0.49 4.86
CA ARG A 300 5.52 0.12 5.09
C ARG A 300 6.54 0.94 4.29
N GLY A 301 6.12 1.74 3.31
CA GLY A 301 7.02 2.59 2.53
C GLY A 301 7.63 3.71 3.36
N ALA A 302 8.75 4.25 2.86
CA ALA A 302 9.40 5.40 3.48
C ALA A 302 8.68 6.70 3.08
N TYR A 303 8.41 7.58 4.04
CA TYR A 303 7.93 8.94 3.74
C TYR A 303 9.11 9.84 3.35
N ALA A 304 9.41 9.89 2.06
CA ALA A 304 10.63 10.47 1.52
C ALA A 304 10.38 11.31 0.26
N HIS A 305 11.43 11.99 -0.19
CA HIS A 305 11.47 12.60 -1.51
C HIS A 305 11.93 11.53 -2.50
N ASP A 306 11.13 11.27 -3.53
CA ASP A 306 11.45 10.24 -4.53
C ASP A 306 10.87 10.60 -5.89
N TYR A 307 11.31 9.89 -6.93
CA TYR A 307 10.82 10.03 -8.29
C TYR A 307 9.51 9.29 -8.51
N GLY A 308 8.70 9.79 -9.44
CA GLY A 308 7.50 9.09 -9.91
C GLY A 308 7.78 8.03 -10.98
N ASP A 309 8.98 8.00 -11.54
CA ASP A 309 9.40 7.10 -12.62
C ASP A 309 10.79 6.50 -12.38
N THR A 310 11.08 5.41 -13.08
CA THR A 310 12.31 4.62 -12.86
C THR A 310 13.56 5.33 -13.39
N ALA A 311 13.45 6.15 -14.44
CA ALA A 311 14.60 6.85 -15.01
C ALA A 311 14.88 8.22 -14.37
N GLY A 312 14.05 8.67 -13.41
CA GLY A 312 14.19 9.96 -12.74
C GLY A 312 13.91 11.17 -13.64
N LEU A 313 13.01 11.03 -14.62
CA LEU A 313 12.61 12.10 -15.53
C LEU A 313 11.47 12.97 -14.97
N THR A 314 10.75 12.47 -13.98
CA THR A 314 9.67 13.18 -13.30
C THR A 314 10.20 14.08 -12.18
N PRO A 315 9.45 15.11 -11.80
CA PRO A 315 9.67 15.82 -10.54
C PRO A 315 9.83 14.91 -9.32
N ILE A 316 10.72 15.28 -8.41
CA ILE A 316 10.84 14.64 -7.09
C ILE A 316 9.70 15.12 -6.21
N MET A 317 8.93 14.20 -5.64
CA MET A 317 7.77 14.54 -4.81
C MET A 317 7.92 13.96 -3.40
N ARG A 318 7.37 14.66 -2.39
CA ARG A 318 7.27 14.15 -1.03
C ARG A 318 6.11 13.14 -0.95
N MET A 319 6.43 11.86 -0.78
CA MET A 319 5.44 10.77 -0.79
C MET A 319 5.87 9.59 0.08
N TYR A 320 4.94 8.67 0.37
CA TYR A 320 5.32 7.32 0.73
C TYR A 320 5.77 6.56 -0.51
N THR A 321 6.90 5.87 -0.43
CA THR A 321 7.53 5.15 -1.54
C THR A 321 8.14 3.82 -1.10
N LEU A 322 8.12 2.83 -1.99
CA LEU A 322 8.91 1.59 -1.91
C LEU A 322 10.28 1.70 -2.65
N GLY A 323 10.58 2.86 -3.22
CA GLY A 323 11.69 3.11 -4.15
C GLY A 323 11.20 3.15 -5.61
N HIS A 324 11.64 4.13 -6.40
CA HIS A 324 11.24 4.28 -7.82
C HIS A 324 11.74 3.18 -8.76
N ASP A 325 12.67 2.36 -8.29
CA ASP A 325 13.17 1.15 -8.93
C ASP A 325 12.45 -0.13 -8.45
N PHE A 326 11.48 -0.02 -7.53
CA PHE A 326 10.71 -1.16 -7.03
C PHE A 326 9.93 -1.86 -8.15
N VAL A 327 10.13 -3.18 -8.25
CA VAL A 327 9.40 -4.05 -9.17
C VAL A 327 8.46 -4.96 -8.38
N PRO A 328 7.14 -4.88 -8.60
CA PRO A 328 6.19 -5.79 -7.97
C PRO A 328 6.50 -7.26 -8.27
N PRO A 329 6.19 -8.18 -7.34
CA PRO A 329 6.41 -9.61 -7.55
C PRO A 329 5.65 -10.12 -8.78
N GLY A 330 6.27 -10.97 -9.60
CA GLY A 330 5.64 -11.52 -10.83
C GLY A 330 4.35 -12.31 -10.58
N ILE A 331 4.17 -12.85 -9.37
CA ILE A 331 2.96 -13.58 -8.96
C ILE A 331 1.80 -12.65 -8.53
N HIS A 332 2.03 -11.33 -8.48
CA HIS A 332 1.04 -10.36 -8.03
C HIS A 332 -0.02 -10.06 -9.10
N ALA A 333 -1.25 -10.46 -8.83
CA ALA A 333 -2.44 -10.35 -9.66
C ALA A 333 -3.48 -9.32 -9.13
N GLY A 334 -3.28 -8.77 -7.92
CA GLY A 334 -4.21 -7.82 -7.27
C GLY A 334 -4.24 -6.40 -7.83
N GLY A 335 -3.38 -6.05 -8.79
CA GLY A 335 -3.26 -4.67 -9.29
C GLY A 335 -2.55 -3.75 -8.28
N LEU A 336 -2.83 -2.45 -8.24
CA LEU A 336 -2.23 -1.51 -7.25
C LEU A 336 -0.69 -1.62 -7.12
N ARG A 337 -0.01 -1.61 -8.27
CA ARG A 337 1.43 -1.93 -8.42
C ARG A 337 2.40 -0.77 -8.30
N TYR A 338 1.89 0.46 -8.19
CA TYR A 338 2.73 1.65 -8.22
C TYR A 338 3.53 1.75 -6.90
N HIS A 339 4.81 2.10 -6.98
CA HIS A 339 5.73 2.12 -5.84
C HIS A 339 5.44 3.28 -4.88
N GLY A 340 4.98 4.41 -5.41
CA GLY A 340 4.76 5.65 -4.70
C GLY A 340 3.29 5.92 -4.37
N SER A 341 3.02 7.10 -3.82
CA SER A 341 1.67 7.56 -3.47
C SER A 341 1.49 9.02 -3.88
N ALA A 342 0.24 9.45 -4.11
CA ALA A 342 -0.05 10.86 -4.32
C ALA A 342 0.43 11.69 -3.11
N PRO A 343 1.16 12.81 -3.29
CA PRO A 343 1.65 13.62 -2.17
C PRO A 343 0.56 14.04 -1.19
N LEU A 344 -0.62 14.42 -1.69
CA LEU A 344 -1.76 14.79 -0.86
C LEU A 344 -2.28 13.61 -0.02
N VAL A 345 -2.33 12.41 -0.58
CA VAL A 345 -2.73 11.20 0.16
C VAL A 345 -1.66 10.85 1.19
N ALA A 346 -0.39 10.90 0.81
CA ALA A 346 0.73 10.63 1.70
C ALA A 346 0.76 11.58 2.90
N GLN A 347 0.56 12.88 2.65
CA GLN A 347 0.48 13.88 3.71
C GLN A 347 -0.69 13.61 4.67
N LEU A 348 -1.88 13.34 4.14
CA LEU A 348 -3.07 13.03 4.96
C LEU A 348 -2.87 11.77 5.83
N VAL A 349 -2.17 10.75 5.31
CA VAL A 349 -1.80 9.56 6.08
C VAL A 349 -0.75 9.90 7.14
N HIS A 350 0.30 10.63 6.76
CA HIS A 350 1.38 11.04 7.66
C HIS A 350 0.90 11.92 8.82
N GLU A 351 -0.12 12.75 8.57
CA GLU A 351 -0.75 13.62 9.57
C GLU A 351 -1.85 12.91 10.39
N GLY A 352 -2.11 11.63 10.13
CA GLY A 352 -3.08 10.82 10.88
C GLY A 352 -4.55 11.13 10.58
N ILE A 353 -4.83 11.87 9.50
CA ILE A 353 -6.21 12.18 9.06
C ILE A 353 -6.83 10.98 8.34
N VAL A 354 -6.01 10.29 7.55
CA VAL A 354 -6.34 9.08 6.80
C VAL A 354 -5.62 7.87 7.41
N GLU A 355 -6.35 6.76 7.52
CA GLU A 355 -5.82 5.46 7.90
C GLU A 355 -5.37 4.69 6.65
N ALA A 356 -4.35 3.83 6.79
CA ALA A 356 -3.91 2.93 5.73
C ALA A 356 -3.91 1.48 6.22
N ARG A 357 -4.31 0.54 5.35
CA ARG A 357 -4.30 -0.91 5.63
C ARG A 357 -3.83 -1.69 4.42
N ALA A 358 -2.88 -2.60 4.64
CA ALA A 358 -2.47 -3.59 3.65
C ALA A 358 -3.27 -4.88 3.82
N VAL A 359 -3.70 -5.49 2.71
CA VAL A 359 -4.44 -6.75 2.70
C VAL A 359 -3.75 -7.80 1.81
N PRO A 360 -3.72 -9.09 2.22
CA PRO A 360 -3.15 -10.17 1.40
C PRO A 360 -3.93 -10.42 0.12
N GLN A 361 -3.25 -10.90 -0.92
CA GLN A 361 -3.83 -11.13 -2.23
C GLN A 361 -4.93 -12.18 -2.22
N LEU A 362 -4.72 -13.33 -1.56
CA LEU A 362 -5.73 -14.38 -1.52
C LEU A 362 -7.01 -13.91 -0.84
N ALA A 363 -6.85 -13.16 0.25
CA ALA A 363 -7.95 -12.55 0.98
C ALA A 363 -8.76 -11.55 0.14
N THR A 364 -8.11 -10.80 -0.76
CA THR A 364 -8.83 -9.87 -1.66
C THR A 364 -9.65 -10.62 -2.69
N PHE A 365 -9.10 -11.64 -3.35
CA PHE A 365 -9.88 -12.45 -4.30
C PHE A 365 -11.03 -13.21 -3.62
N GLU A 366 -10.81 -13.75 -2.42
CA GLU A 366 -11.87 -14.35 -1.60
C GLU A 366 -13.03 -13.36 -1.38
N ALA A 367 -12.71 -12.14 -0.93
CA ALA A 367 -13.68 -11.07 -0.71
C ALA A 367 -14.40 -10.67 -2.00
N GLY A 368 -13.67 -10.56 -3.11
CA GLY A 368 -14.23 -10.25 -4.42
C GLY A 368 -15.21 -11.31 -4.93
N VAL A 369 -14.90 -12.59 -4.73
CA VAL A 369 -15.80 -13.70 -5.09
C VAL A 369 -17.04 -13.72 -4.21
N LEU A 370 -16.90 -13.49 -2.89
CA LEU A 370 -18.05 -13.35 -2.00
C LEU A 370 -18.96 -12.18 -2.41
N PHE A 371 -18.37 -11.04 -2.73
CA PHE A 371 -19.11 -9.88 -3.24
C PHE A 371 -19.83 -10.21 -4.55
N ALA A 372 -19.14 -10.81 -5.53
CA ALA A 372 -19.75 -11.17 -6.81
C ALA A 372 -20.90 -12.17 -6.66
N ARG A 373 -20.76 -13.16 -5.77
CA ARG A 373 -21.84 -14.12 -5.46
C ARG A 373 -23.03 -13.46 -4.76
N SER A 374 -22.78 -12.40 -4.00
CA SER A 374 -23.82 -11.70 -3.23
C SER A 374 -24.53 -10.65 -4.08
N GLU A 375 -23.80 -9.79 -4.78
CA GLU A 375 -24.33 -8.60 -5.46
C GLU A 375 -24.34 -8.71 -7.00
N GLY A 376 -23.73 -9.74 -7.58
CA GLY A 376 -23.78 -10.04 -9.02
C GLY A 376 -22.79 -9.26 -9.89
N ILE A 377 -22.11 -8.24 -9.35
CA ILE A 377 -21.05 -7.51 -10.05
C ILE A 377 -19.71 -8.19 -9.78
N ILE A 378 -18.94 -8.49 -10.84
CA ILE A 378 -17.56 -8.95 -10.69
C ILE A 378 -16.65 -7.72 -10.51
N PRO A 379 -16.08 -7.50 -9.32
CA PRO A 379 -15.19 -6.36 -9.06
C PRO A 379 -13.85 -6.49 -9.78
N ALA A 380 -13.18 -5.37 -10.04
CA ALA A 380 -11.78 -5.42 -10.45
C ALA A 380 -10.88 -5.95 -9.31
N PRO A 381 -9.75 -6.63 -9.58
CA PRO A 381 -8.79 -7.03 -8.55
C PRO A 381 -8.34 -5.87 -7.65
N GLU A 382 -8.23 -4.66 -8.19
CA GLU A 382 -7.96 -3.45 -7.40
C GLU A 382 -9.11 -3.15 -6.44
N SER A 383 -10.37 -3.19 -6.90
CA SER A 383 -11.56 -2.93 -6.07
C SER A 383 -11.74 -3.95 -4.95
N ASN A 384 -11.26 -5.18 -5.13
CA ASN A 384 -11.29 -6.24 -4.11
C ASN A 384 -10.61 -5.83 -2.80
N HIS A 385 -9.68 -4.89 -2.81
CA HIS A 385 -9.02 -4.41 -1.59
C HIS A 385 -10.00 -3.65 -0.69
N ALA A 386 -10.81 -2.74 -1.25
CA ALA A 386 -11.84 -2.07 -0.47
C ALA A 386 -13.00 -3.00 -0.10
N VAL A 387 -13.39 -3.93 -0.99
CA VAL A 387 -14.37 -4.97 -0.65
C VAL A 387 -13.88 -5.77 0.55
N ARG A 388 -12.61 -6.18 0.58
CA ARG A 388 -12.02 -6.91 1.69
C ARG A 388 -12.09 -6.12 2.99
N ALA A 389 -11.62 -4.88 2.97
CA ALA A 389 -11.64 -4.04 4.17
C ALA A 389 -13.06 -3.72 4.66
N ALA A 390 -14.03 -3.53 3.75
CA ALA A 390 -15.43 -3.32 4.09
C ALA A 390 -16.03 -4.57 4.77
N ILE A 391 -15.71 -5.76 4.28
CA ILE A 391 -16.11 -7.03 4.91
C ILE A 391 -15.48 -7.15 6.31
N ASP A 392 -14.18 -6.83 6.46
CA ASP A 392 -13.52 -6.90 7.76
C ASP A 392 -14.14 -5.91 8.77
N GLU A 393 -14.46 -4.67 8.37
CA GLU A 393 -15.17 -3.71 9.22
C GLU A 393 -16.60 -4.16 9.57
N ALA A 394 -17.30 -4.82 8.64
CA ALA A 394 -18.63 -5.36 8.87
C ALA A 394 -18.64 -6.56 9.84
N LEU A 395 -17.62 -7.43 9.75
CA LEU A 395 -17.44 -8.54 10.68
C LEU A 395 -17.04 -8.05 12.07
N GLU A 396 -16.24 -6.98 12.16
CA GLU A 396 -15.92 -6.34 13.44
C GLU A 396 -17.15 -5.67 14.08
N ALA A 397 -17.99 -5.01 13.29
CA ALA A 397 -19.28 -4.48 13.75
C ALA A 397 -20.18 -5.57 14.33
N ARG A 398 -20.20 -6.76 13.69
CA ARG A 398 -20.90 -7.95 14.20
C ARG A 398 -20.28 -8.44 15.51
N HIS A 399 -18.97 -8.58 15.56
CA HIS A 399 -18.25 -9.08 16.74
C HIS A 399 -18.43 -8.18 17.97
N SER A 400 -18.34 -6.87 17.77
CA SER A 400 -18.51 -5.85 18.82
C SER A 400 -19.98 -5.55 19.17
N GLY A 401 -20.94 -6.00 18.34
CA GLY A 401 -22.36 -5.68 18.49
C GLY A 401 -22.70 -4.21 18.20
N GLN A 402 -21.78 -3.45 17.60
CA GLN A 402 -21.96 -2.03 17.30
C GLN A 402 -22.24 -1.86 15.80
N PRO A 403 -23.43 -1.36 15.40
CA PRO A 403 -23.73 -1.11 13.99
C PRO A 403 -22.81 -0.03 13.42
N ARG A 404 -22.42 -0.18 12.15
CA ARG A 404 -21.60 0.79 11.41
C ARG A 404 -22.16 1.02 10.02
N VAL A 405 -22.07 2.24 9.50
CA VAL A 405 -22.34 2.60 8.11
C VAL A 405 -21.01 2.65 7.37
N ILE A 406 -20.85 1.77 6.38
CA ILE A 406 -19.62 1.57 5.64
C ILE A 406 -19.86 2.01 4.19
N LEU A 407 -19.17 3.05 3.72
CA LEU A 407 -19.15 3.43 2.32
C LEU A 407 -17.83 2.99 1.70
N PHE A 408 -17.86 2.24 0.60
CA PHE A 408 -16.64 1.87 -0.11
C PHE A 408 -16.69 2.13 -1.61
N ASN A 409 -15.52 2.39 -2.22
CA ASN A 409 -15.42 2.60 -3.66
C ASN A 409 -15.24 1.28 -4.41
N LEU A 410 -16.21 0.93 -5.25
CA LEU A 410 -16.08 -0.13 -6.24
C LEU A 410 -15.52 0.50 -7.53
N SER A 411 -14.20 0.70 -7.51
CA SER A 411 -13.44 1.53 -8.46
C SER A 411 -13.47 1.09 -9.93
N GLY A 412 -13.86 -0.16 -10.20
CA GLY A 412 -14.01 -0.71 -11.55
C GLY A 412 -14.55 -2.13 -11.54
N HIS A 413 -14.92 -2.62 -12.72
CA HIS A 413 -15.38 -4.00 -12.92
C HIS A 413 -14.24 -4.92 -13.37
N GLY A 414 -14.36 -6.21 -13.09
CA GLY A 414 -13.35 -7.22 -13.37
C GLY A 414 -13.39 -7.84 -14.77
N HIS A 415 -14.30 -7.44 -15.66
CA HIS A 415 -14.51 -8.13 -16.95
C HIS A 415 -13.24 -8.33 -17.81
N PHE A 416 -12.27 -7.41 -17.71
CA PHE A 416 -11.00 -7.48 -18.45
C PHE A 416 -9.83 -8.03 -17.61
N ASP A 417 -10.12 -8.51 -16.41
CA ASP A 417 -9.18 -9.05 -15.44
C ASP A 417 -9.50 -10.52 -15.08
N MET A 418 -10.28 -11.20 -15.94
CA MET A 418 -10.70 -12.60 -15.76
C MET A 418 -9.54 -13.57 -15.62
N ALA A 419 -8.42 -13.34 -16.33
CA ALA A 419 -7.22 -14.14 -16.17
C ALA A 419 -6.70 -14.16 -14.71
N SER A 420 -6.86 -13.08 -13.95
CA SER A 420 -6.50 -13.06 -12.52
C SER A 420 -7.46 -13.93 -11.69
N TYR A 421 -8.76 -13.93 -12.02
CA TYR A 421 -9.75 -14.80 -11.39
C TYR A 421 -9.55 -16.27 -11.75
N ASP A 422 -9.20 -16.59 -13.00
CA ASP A 422 -8.91 -17.96 -13.43
C ASP A 422 -7.74 -18.53 -12.63
N ARG A 423 -6.66 -17.75 -12.44
CA ARG A 423 -5.53 -18.12 -11.59
C ARG A 423 -5.93 -18.32 -10.13
N TYR A 424 -6.87 -17.52 -9.61
CA TYR A 424 -7.41 -17.71 -8.26
C TYR A 424 -8.15 -19.04 -8.15
N PHE A 425 -9.07 -19.34 -9.08
CA PHE A 425 -9.84 -20.59 -9.08
C PHE A 425 -8.99 -21.83 -9.35
N ALA A 426 -7.90 -21.70 -10.11
CA ALA A 426 -6.92 -22.74 -10.32
C ALA A 426 -5.99 -22.99 -9.11
N GLY A 427 -6.08 -22.16 -8.05
CA GLY A 427 -5.21 -22.27 -6.87
C GLY A 427 -3.76 -21.83 -7.14
N GLU A 428 -3.53 -21.05 -8.19
CA GLU A 428 -2.19 -20.60 -8.62
C GLU A 428 -1.76 -19.30 -7.93
N LEU A 429 -2.70 -18.54 -7.39
CA LEU A 429 -2.36 -17.35 -6.60
C LEU A 429 -1.81 -17.77 -5.24
N ARG A 430 -0.83 -17.00 -4.76
CA ARG A 430 -0.25 -17.13 -3.42
C ARG A 430 -0.16 -15.75 -2.80
N ASP A 431 -0.23 -15.70 -1.48
CA ASP A 431 0.16 -14.51 -0.75
C ASP A 431 1.66 -14.31 -0.88
N TYR A 432 2.04 -13.04 -1.00
CA TYR A 432 3.43 -12.63 -1.05
C TYR A 432 3.60 -11.51 -0.04
N ASP A 433 4.24 -11.84 1.07
CA ASP A 433 4.75 -10.85 2.01
C ASP A 433 6.06 -10.29 1.47
N TYR A 434 6.29 -8.98 1.64
CA TYR A 434 7.54 -8.35 1.26
C TYR A 434 8.73 -9.15 1.86
N PRO A 435 9.65 -9.67 1.03
CA PRO A 435 10.50 -10.78 1.44
C PRO A 435 11.65 -10.31 2.32
N GLU A 436 11.98 -11.09 3.35
CA GLU A 436 13.19 -10.91 4.18
C GLU A 436 14.48 -10.85 3.32
N ALA A 437 14.45 -11.50 2.14
CA ALA A 437 15.52 -11.42 1.16
C ALA A 437 15.81 -9.98 0.69
N ALA A 438 14.79 -9.13 0.57
CA ALA A 438 14.97 -7.72 0.20
C ALA A 438 15.65 -6.92 1.31
N ILE A 439 15.46 -7.30 2.59
CA ILE A 439 16.18 -6.70 3.72
C ILE A 439 17.65 -7.06 3.65
N ALA A 440 17.97 -8.34 3.40
CA ALA A 440 19.35 -8.79 3.22
C ALA A 440 20.00 -8.12 2.00
N ASP A 441 19.26 -7.94 0.91
CA ASP A 441 19.73 -7.24 -0.30
C ASP A 441 20.07 -5.77 -0.03
N ALA A 442 19.16 -5.05 0.65
CA ALA A 442 19.35 -3.66 1.02
C ALA A 442 20.57 -3.45 1.94
N LEU A 443 20.68 -4.25 3.01
CA LEU A 443 21.85 -4.20 3.91
C LEU A 443 23.15 -4.51 3.16
N HIS A 444 23.12 -5.50 2.27
CA HIS A 444 24.27 -5.82 1.44
C HIS A 444 24.63 -4.66 0.50
N GLY A 445 23.64 -4.00 -0.11
CA GLY A 445 23.80 -2.80 -0.93
C GLY A 445 24.45 -1.64 -0.18
N ASP A 446 24.10 -1.47 1.10
CA ASP A 446 24.70 -0.49 2.01
C ASP A 446 26.11 -0.86 2.50
N GLY A 447 26.66 -1.99 2.02
CA GLY A 447 28.03 -2.42 2.30
C GLY A 447 28.18 -3.44 3.43
N TRP A 448 27.09 -3.94 4.01
CA TRP A 448 27.15 -4.93 5.10
C TRP A 448 27.40 -6.34 4.59
N ASN A 449 28.30 -7.08 5.24
CA ASN A 449 28.36 -8.53 5.05
C ASN A 449 27.21 -9.18 5.83
N VAL A 450 26.48 -10.09 5.19
CA VAL A 450 25.21 -10.62 5.73
C VAL A 450 25.24 -12.13 5.93
N VAL A 451 24.76 -12.56 7.09
CA VAL A 451 24.46 -13.97 7.35
C VAL A 451 22.96 -14.16 7.16
N VAL A 452 22.58 -14.97 6.18
CA VAL A 452 21.18 -15.31 5.91
C VAL A 452 20.86 -16.61 6.66
N HIS A 453 20.14 -16.49 7.76
CA HIS A 453 19.64 -17.64 8.50
C HIS A 453 18.37 -18.20 7.84
N ALA A 454 18.25 -19.53 7.78
CA ALA A 454 17.01 -20.19 7.40
C ALA A 454 16.82 -21.50 8.17
N HIS A 455 15.56 -21.88 8.41
CA HIS A 455 15.24 -23.20 8.94
C HIS A 455 14.86 -24.15 7.78
N THR A 456 13.63 -24.05 7.28
CA THR A 456 13.10 -24.94 6.22
C THR A 456 13.48 -24.49 4.80
N SER A 457 13.87 -23.22 4.63
CA SER A 457 14.12 -22.59 3.32
C SER A 457 15.60 -22.40 2.99
N ILE A 458 16.48 -23.31 3.43
CA ILE A 458 17.93 -23.15 3.25
C ILE A 458 18.37 -23.09 1.78
N GLY A 459 17.63 -23.72 0.87
CA GLY A 459 17.91 -23.62 -0.58
C GLY A 459 17.80 -22.18 -1.08
N ALA A 460 16.67 -21.51 -0.80
CA ALA A 460 16.45 -20.11 -1.16
C ALA A 460 17.47 -19.17 -0.47
N ALA A 461 17.83 -19.45 0.78
CA ALA A 461 18.86 -18.67 1.48
C ALA A 461 20.24 -18.81 0.83
N ARG A 462 20.59 -20.00 0.33
CA ARG A 462 21.85 -20.23 -0.42
C ARG A 462 21.84 -19.51 -1.77
N GLU A 463 20.75 -19.60 -2.53
CA GLU A 463 20.59 -18.87 -3.79
C GLU A 463 20.71 -17.35 -3.58
N LEU A 464 20.11 -16.82 -2.50
CA LEU A 464 20.28 -15.42 -2.12
C LEU A 464 21.75 -15.11 -1.78
N ALA A 465 22.40 -15.91 -0.93
CA ALA A 465 23.80 -15.68 -0.59
C ALA A 465 24.72 -15.75 -1.83
N GLU A 466 24.44 -16.64 -2.77
CA GLU A 466 25.16 -16.73 -4.06
C GLU A 466 24.95 -15.47 -4.91
N SER A 467 23.72 -14.97 -5.01
CA SER A 467 23.42 -13.74 -5.78
C SER A 467 24.02 -12.48 -5.15
N LEU A 468 24.06 -12.39 -3.82
CA LEU A 468 24.77 -11.34 -3.09
C LEU A 468 26.29 -11.43 -3.36
N ASN A 469 26.87 -12.63 -3.24
CA ASN A 469 28.29 -12.86 -3.49
C ASN A 469 28.72 -12.60 -4.94
N ALA A 470 27.81 -12.75 -5.91
CA ALA A 470 28.07 -12.37 -7.30
C ALA A 470 28.31 -10.86 -7.47
N ARG A 471 27.73 -10.02 -6.59
CA ARG A 471 27.97 -8.57 -6.58
C ARG A 471 29.16 -8.17 -5.71
N ARG A 472 29.31 -8.77 -4.53
CA ARG A 472 30.48 -8.58 -3.66
C ARG A 472 30.99 -9.93 -3.17
N PRO A 473 32.11 -10.45 -3.70
CA PRO A 473 32.65 -11.75 -3.29
C PRO A 473 32.92 -11.80 -1.78
N ASP A 474 32.63 -12.95 -1.17
CA ASP A 474 32.84 -13.19 0.26
C ASP A 474 32.14 -12.15 1.16
N SER A 475 30.87 -11.87 0.86
CA SER A 475 30.06 -10.92 1.63
C SER A 475 28.77 -11.51 2.18
N ALA A 476 28.37 -12.69 1.73
CA ALA A 476 27.16 -13.35 2.19
C ALA A 476 27.38 -14.84 2.47
N VAL A 477 26.68 -15.37 3.48
CA VAL A 477 26.66 -16.81 3.76
C VAL A 477 25.29 -17.22 4.28
N ALA A 478 24.80 -18.38 3.83
CA ALA A 478 23.58 -18.97 4.32
C ALA A 478 23.87 -19.99 5.44
N VAL A 479 23.15 -19.91 6.56
CA VAL A 479 23.32 -20.83 7.69
C VAL A 479 21.98 -21.44 8.08
N ALA A 480 21.95 -22.77 8.20
CA ALA A 480 20.75 -23.50 8.59
C ALA A 480 20.69 -23.69 10.11
N ALA A 481 19.56 -23.36 10.74
CA ALA A 481 19.28 -23.73 12.13
C ALA A 481 17.76 -23.69 12.40
N ASP A 482 17.25 -24.60 13.24
CA ASP A 482 15.93 -24.41 13.85
C ASP A 482 16.10 -23.59 15.13
N LEU A 483 15.67 -22.33 15.13
CA LEU A 483 15.77 -21.47 16.30
C LEU A 483 14.90 -21.93 17.47
N ARG A 484 13.95 -22.86 17.23
CA ARG A 484 13.17 -23.48 18.30
C ARG A 484 14.04 -24.48 19.08
N ASP A 485 15.12 -25.00 18.50
CA ASP A 485 16.11 -25.79 19.22
C ASP A 485 17.16 -24.88 19.88
N ALA A 486 17.11 -24.77 21.21
CA ALA A 486 18.06 -23.97 21.96
C ALA A 486 19.52 -24.41 21.75
N ALA A 487 19.76 -25.70 21.51
CA ALA A 487 21.10 -26.23 21.29
C ALA A 487 21.70 -25.78 19.94
N ALA A 488 20.87 -25.35 18.98
CA ALA A 488 21.30 -24.88 17.67
C ALA A 488 21.78 -23.42 17.66
N ILE A 489 21.44 -22.62 18.69
CA ILE A 489 21.63 -21.17 18.70
C ILE A 489 23.10 -20.77 18.92
N GLU A 490 23.78 -21.37 19.89
CA GLU A 490 25.19 -21.06 20.15
C GLU A 490 26.10 -21.47 18.96
N PRO A 491 25.93 -22.67 18.35
CA PRO A 491 26.62 -23.02 17.10
C PRO A 491 26.35 -22.03 15.96
N LEU A 492 25.11 -21.56 15.80
CA LEU A 492 24.74 -20.57 14.78
C LEU A 492 25.51 -19.26 14.98
N ALA A 493 25.51 -18.70 16.18
CA ALA A 493 26.23 -17.46 16.49
C ALA A 493 27.74 -17.59 16.25
N LYS A 494 28.33 -18.72 16.67
CA LYS A 494 29.75 -19.02 16.42
C LYS A 494 30.05 -19.16 14.92
N ALA A 495 29.18 -19.80 14.15
CA ALA A 495 29.35 -19.94 12.70
C ALA A 495 29.26 -18.58 11.99
N ALA A 496 28.31 -17.73 12.39
CA ALA A 496 28.17 -16.36 11.88
C ALA A 496 29.43 -15.53 12.13
N HIS A 497 29.93 -15.52 13.37
CA HIS A 497 31.16 -14.81 13.73
C HIS A 497 32.40 -15.38 13.03
N ALA A 498 32.53 -16.71 12.97
CA ALA A 498 33.72 -17.37 12.42
C ALA A 498 34.00 -17.00 10.96
N ARG A 499 32.96 -16.63 10.19
CA ARG A 499 33.08 -16.32 8.76
C ARG A 499 33.97 -15.11 8.48
N TRP A 500 33.90 -14.08 9.32
CA TRP A 500 34.65 -12.83 9.17
C TRP A 500 35.36 -12.37 10.45
N GLN A 501 35.37 -13.21 11.49
CA GLN A 501 35.91 -12.90 12.82
C GLN A 501 35.33 -11.62 13.42
N ARG A 502 34.07 -11.33 13.09
CA ARG A 502 33.38 -10.10 13.45
C ARG A 502 31.88 -10.28 13.42
N LEU A 503 31.19 -9.67 14.37
CA LEU A 503 29.73 -9.57 14.40
C LEU A 503 29.34 -8.16 14.87
N ASP A 504 28.85 -7.33 13.95
CA ASP A 504 28.51 -5.92 14.25
C ASP A 504 27.02 -5.73 14.53
N ALA A 505 26.15 -6.58 13.98
CA ALA A 505 24.71 -6.44 14.15
C ALA A 505 23.98 -7.79 14.29
N LEU A 506 22.90 -7.79 15.06
CA LEU A 506 21.92 -8.88 15.14
C LEU A 506 20.52 -8.30 14.92
N VAL A 507 19.78 -8.88 13.98
CA VAL A 507 18.38 -8.54 13.72
C VAL A 507 17.49 -9.73 14.06
N ASN A 508 16.78 -9.67 15.18
CA ASN A 508 15.82 -10.70 15.56
C ASN A 508 14.46 -10.42 14.88
N ASN A 509 14.30 -10.91 13.64
CA ASN A 509 13.08 -10.75 12.84
C ASN A 509 12.19 -12.01 12.79
N ALA A 510 12.76 -13.19 13.06
CA ALA A 510 12.03 -14.45 12.97
C ALA A 510 10.80 -14.44 13.90
N SER A 511 9.62 -14.75 13.35
CA SER A 511 8.39 -14.82 14.13
C SER A 511 7.41 -15.84 13.55
N SER A 512 6.67 -16.50 14.42
CA SER A 512 5.51 -17.33 14.07
C SER A 512 4.23 -16.64 14.52
N TYR A 513 3.16 -16.78 13.75
CA TYR A 513 1.82 -16.30 14.09
C TYR A 513 0.79 -17.37 13.77
N HIS A 514 -0.10 -17.64 14.72
CA HIS A 514 -1.26 -18.51 14.52
C HIS A 514 -2.53 -17.68 14.72
N ARG A 515 -3.38 -17.64 13.69
CA ARG A 515 -4.71 -17.03 13.82
C ARG A 515 -5.63 -18.01 14.54
N THR A 516 -5.92 -17.76 15.80
CA THR A 516 -6.85 -18.59 16.58
C THR A 516 -8.10 -17.80 16.95
N PRO A 517 -9.32 -18.29 16.63
CA PRO A 517 -10.55 -17.79 17.24
C PRO A 517 -10.43 -17.79 18.77
N LEU A 518 -11.16 -16.89 19.44
CA LEU A 518 -11.12 -16.76 20.90
C LEU A 518 -11.35 -18.13 21.57
N GLY A 519 -10.37 -18.63 22.32
CA GLY A 519 -10.45 -19.88 23.10
C GLY A 519 -9.98 -21.16 22.40
N ALA A 520 -9.40 -21.10 21.20
CA ALA A 520 -9.00 -22.30 20.45
C ALA A 520 -7.47 -22.56 20.36
N ILE A 521 -6.64 -21.81 21.08
CA ILE A 521 -5.18 -22.01 21.06
C ILE A 521 -4.78 -23.23 21.91
N GLY A 522 -4.08 -24.19 21.30
CA GLY A 522 -3.56 -25.37 21.99
C GLY A 522 -2.16 -25.17 22.58
N VAL A 523 -1.77 -26.01 23.53
CA VAL A 523 -0.45 -25.97 24.19
C VAL A 523 0.71 -25.99 23.19
N ALA A 524 0.65 -26.87 22.17
CA ALA A 524 1.68 -26.95 21.15
C ALA A 524 1.87 -25.64 20.35
N GLN A 525 0.79 -24.88 20.13
CA GLN A 525 0.85 -23.58 19.45
C GLN A 525 1.42 -22.50 20.38
N ILE A 526 1.10 -22.55 21.67
CA ILE A 526 1.72 -21.68 22.68
C ILE A 526 3.23 -21.96 22.74
N ASP A 527 3.62 -23.24 22.80
CA ASP A 527 5.02 -23.65 22.85
C ASP A 527 5.80 -23.16 21.62
N GLU A 528 5.22 -23.29 20.43
CA GLU A 528 5.83 -22.80 19.19
C GLU A 528 5.98 -21.27 19.20
N LEU A 529 4.96 -20.53 19.63
CA LEU A 529 5.01 -19.07 19.76
C LEU A 529 6.07 -18.64 20.76
N VAL A 530 6.13 -19.26 21.95
CA VAL A 530 7.13 -18.94 22.97
C VAL A 530 8.53 -19.31 22.49
N ALA A 531 8.69 -20.48 21.87
CA ALA A 531 9.97 -20.93 21.34
C ALA A 531 10.52 -19.97 20.28
N SER A 532 9.69 -19.57 19.31
CA SER A 532 10.11 -18.74 18.17
C SER A 532 10.13 -17.24 18.46
N ASN A 533 9.08 -16.69 19.10
CA ASN A 533 8.92 -15.24 19.25
C ASN A 533 9.59 -14.68 20.52
N LEU A 534 9.84 -15.52 21.52
CA LEU A 534 10.45 -15.11 22.79
C LEU A 534 11.81 -15.76 22.98
N ARG A 535 11.85 -17.08 23.21
CA ARG A 535 13.07 -17.79 23.62
C ARG A 535 14.21 -17.63 22.60
N ALA A 536 13.93 -17.83 21.32
CA ALA A 536 14.93 -17.74 20.26
C ALA A 536 15.65 -16.36 20.25
N PRO A 537 14.95 -15.21 20.17
CA PRO A 537 15.58 -13.90 20.29
C PRO A 537 16.44 -13.71 21.55
N LEU A 538 15.97 -14.19 22.73
CA LEU A 538 16.72 -14.07 23.98
C LEU A 538 18.05 -14.81 23.92
N LEU A 539 18.01 -16.07 23.49
CA LEU A 539 19.18 -16.93 23.39
C LEU A 539 20.13 -16.47 22.29
N LEU A 540 19.62 -15.95 21.17
CA LEU A 540 20.43 -15.34 20.12
C LEU A 540 21.20 -14.13 20.64
N ILE A 541 20.55 -13.25 21.41
CA ILE A 541 21.23 -12.12 22.03
C ILE A 541 22.33 -12.60 22.99
N GLN A 542 22.03 -13.61 23.83
CA GLN A 542 23.01 -14.17 24.76
C GLN A 542 24.22 -14.80 24.05
N ALA A 543 23.98 -15.48 22.92
CA ALA A 543 25.04 -16.13 22.14
C ALA A 543 25.85 -15.12 21.30
N CYS A 544 25.20 -14.11 20.73
CA CYS A 544 25.84 -13.12 19.85
C CYS A 544 26.54 -12.01 20.63
N ALA A 545 25.96 -11.48 21.71
CA ALA A 545 26.50 -10.31 22.41
C ALA A 545 27.96 -10.47 22.90
N PRO A 546 28.44 -11.65 23.37
CA PRO A 546 29.85 -11.86 23.68
C PRO A 546 30.79 -11.81 22.47
N LEU A 547 30.26 -11.99 21.26
CA LEU A 547 31.00 -11.99 19.99
C LEU A 547 31.02 -10.60 19.32
N MET A 548 30.31 -9.62 19.88
CA MET A 548 30.21 -8.26 19.35
C MET A 548 31.23 -7.32 19.98
N GLY A 549 31.79 -6.41 19.19
CA GLY A 549 32.67 -5.34 19.64
C GLY A 549 31.93 -4.05 20.03
N GLU A 550 32.70 -3.04 20.46
CA GLU A 550 32.19 -1.68 20.67
C GLU A 550 31.59 -1.12 19.37
N GLY A 551 30.41 -0.51 19.46
CA GLY A 551 29.63 -0.06 18.31
C GLY A 551 28.60 -1.08 17.81
N GLY A 552 28.57 -2.29 18.38
CA GLY A 552 27.61 -3.33 18.03
C GLY A 552 26.15 -2.90 18.20
N ALA A 553 25.27 -3.45 17.38
CA ALA A 553 23.85 -3.10 17.35
C ALA A 553 22.93 -4.33 17.34
N ILE A 554 22.00 -4.41 18.28
CA ILE A 554 20.99 -5.46 18.34
C ILE A 554 19.62 -4.81 18.14
N VAL A 555 18.84 -5.34 17.20
CA VAL A 555 17.46 -4.91 16.97
C VAL A 555 16.54 -6.11 17.06
N SER A 556 15.54 -6.03 17.94
CA SER A 556 14.48 -7.03 18.07
C SER A 556 13.16 -6.49 17.56
N ILE A 557 12.44 -7.27 16.74
CA ILE A 557 11.16 -6.86 16.16
C ILE A 557 9.99 -7.35 17.05
N SER A 558 9.27 -6.41 17.66
CA SER A 558 8.02 -6.69 18.37
C SER A 558 6.81 -6.53 17.42
N SER A 559 5.62 -6.13 17.90
CA SER A 559 4.44 -5.80 17.08
C SER A 559 3.44 -4.99 17.91
N ASN A 560 2.33 -4.55 17.31
CA ASN A 560 1.16 -4.02 18.05
C ASN A 560 0.68 -4.94 19.18
N GLY A 561 0.95 -6.26 19.12
CA GLY A 561 0.66 -7.18 20.23
C GLY A 561 1.50 -6.95 21.49
N GLY A 562 2.59 -6.18 21.42
CA GLY A 562 3.38 -5.78 22.59
C GLY A 562 2.87 -4.53 23.29
N MET A 563 1.79 -3.91 22.82
CA MET A 563 1.18 -2.75 23.47
C MET A 563 0.62 -3.16 24.84
N GLY A 564 0.83 -2.31 25.86
CA GLY A 564 0.40 -2.59 27.24
C GLY A 564 1.47 -3.26 28.11
N PHE A 565 2.66 -3.55 27.56
CA PHE A 565 3.78 -4.17 28.31
C PHE A 565 4.06 -3.46 29.64
N SER A 566 3.99 -2.14 29.67
CA SER A 566 4.24 -1.29 30.84
C SER A 566 3.33 -1.62 32.02
N ARG A 567 2.05 -1.91 31.76
CA ARG A 567 1.06 -2.29 32.77
C ARG A 567 1.31 -3.70 33.31
N ARG A 568 2.03 -4.54 32.56
CA ARG A 568 2.34 -5.93 32.89
C ARG A 568 3.79 -6.17 33.28
N ILE A 569 4.63 -5.13 33.43
CA ILE A 569 6.04 -5.27 33.82
C ILE A 569 6.22 -6.20 35.03
N PRO A 570 5.49 -6.04 36.16
CA PRO A 570 5.69 -6.92 37.32
C PRO A 570 5.47 -8.40 36.99
N THR A 571 4.45 -8.72 36.20
CA THR A 571 4.11 -10.08 35.77
C THR A 571 5.11 -10.63 34.77
N ILE A 572 5.51 -9.82 33.79
CA ILE A 572 6.53 -10.18 32.79
C ILE A 572 7.87 -10.45 33.49
N MET A 573 8.23 -9.63 34.48
CA MET A 573 9.45 -9.82 35.27
C MET A 573 9.45 -11.14 36.04
N GLN A 574 8.29 -11.63 36.49
CA GLN A 574 8.23 -12.96 37.12
C GLN A 574 8.66 -14.06 36.14
N LEU A 575 8.18 -14.02 34.89
CA LEU A 575 8.60 -14.98 33.87
C LEU A 575 10.08 -14.79 33.47
N LEU A 576 10.51 -13.55 33.22
CA LEU A 576 11.88 -13.26 32.77
C LEU A 576 12.95 -13.57 33.82
N GLN A 577 12.59 -13.68 35.09
CA GLN A 577 13.49 -14.07 36.18
C GLN A 577 13.51 -15.57 36.45
N VAL A 578 12.63 -16.35 35.82
CA VAL A 578 12.62 -17.82 35.97
C VAL A 578 13.87 -18.39 35.28
N PRO A 579 14.68 -19.21 35.99
CA PRO A 579 16.08 -19.46 35.62
C PRO A 579 16.26 -20.43 34.45
N ASP A 580 15.28 -21.27 34.15
CA ASP A 580 15.39 -22.30 33.12
C ASP A 580 14.07 -22.51 32.36
N TYR A 581 14.18 -23.15 31.19
CA TYR A 581 13.04 -23.33 30.29
C TYR A 581 11.94 -24.22 30.87
N ALA A 582 12.29 -25.29 31.59
CA ALA A 582 11.28 -26.18 32.17
C ALA A 582 10.47 -25.45 33.24
N ALA A 583 11.13 -24.62 34.06
CA ALA A 583 10.48 -23.76 35.03
C ALA A 583 9.67 -22.63 34.36
N GLN A 584 10.12 -22.08 33.23
CA GLN A 584 9.37 -21.06 32.47
C GLN A 584 8.09 -21.65 31.85
N VAL A 585 8.17 -22.85 31.29
CA VAL A 585 7.01 -23.60 30.79
C VAL A 585 6.03 -23.84 31.94
N LYS A 586 6.52 -24.36 33.06
CA LYS A 586 5.70 -24.56 34.26
C LYS A 586 5.07 -23.25 34.76
N TRP A 587 5.79 -22.14 34.73
CA TRP A 587 5.24 -20.83 35.08
C TRP A 587 4.12 -20.43 34.14
N CYS A 588 4.27 -20.64 32.83
CA CYS A 588 3.23 -20.36 31.84
C CYS A 588 1.99 -21.25 32.05
N GLU A 589 2.18 -22.53 32.39
CA GLU A 589 1.09 -23.46 32.73
C GLU A 589 0.34 -23.00 33.99
N ASP A 590 1.07 -22.68 35.06
CA ASP A 590 0.52 -22.21 36.32
C ASP A 590 -0.15 -20.82 36.19
N ASN A 591 0.16 -20.07 35.12
CA ASN A 591 -0.37 -18.74 34.82
C ASN A 591 -1.09 -18.68 33.45
N ALA A 592 -1.75 -19.78 33.06
CA ALA A 592 -2.37 -19.92 31.73
C ALA A 592 -3.31 -18.77 31.34
N ASP A 593 -4.05 -18.21 32.30
CA ASP A 593 -4.94 -17.06 32.06
C ASP A 593 -4.18 -15.77 31.73
N THR A 594 -3.00 -15.59 32.31
CA THR A 594 -2.09 -14.45 32.06
C THR A 594 -1.46 -14.54 30.68
N VAL A 595 -1.10 -15.75 30.23
CA VAL A 595 -0.44 -16.00 28.94
C VAL A 595 -1.42 -16.40 27.83
N ARG A 596 -2.74 -16.30 28.08
CA ARG A 596 -3.82 -16.72 27.18
C ARG A 596 -3.70 -16.10 25.78
N GLU A 597 -3.21 -14.87 25.70
CA GLU A 597 -2.84 -14.20 24.45
C GLU A 597 -1.35 -14.39 24.14
N GLY A 598 -0.92 -15.65 24.00
CA GLY A 598 0.51 -16.03 23.98
C GLY A 598 1.36 -15.27 22.97
N TYR A 599 0.81 -14.91 21.81
CA TYR A 599 1.49 -14.05 20.84
C TYR A 599 1.73 -12.64 21.40
N ALA A 600 0.68 -11.96 21.89
CA ALA A 600 0.78 -10.61 22.45
C ALA A 600 1.73 -10.59 23.67
N PHE A 601 1.54 -11.53 24.59
CA PHE A 601 2.37 -11.66 25.78
C PHE A 601 3.85 -11.91 25.43
N SER A 602 4.16 -12.73 24.42
CA SER A 602 5.54 -12.91 23.95
C SER A 602 6.19 -11.61 23.44
N LYS A 603 5.38 -10.75 22.80
CA LYS A 603 5.80 -9.44 22.26
C LYS A 603 5.93 -8.36 23.34
N GLU A 604 5.20 -8.47 24.45
CA GLU A 604 5.44 -7.66 25.65
C GLU A 604 6.76 -8.08 26.33
N CYS A 605 7.01 -9.38 26.45
CA CYS A 605 8.21 -9.93 27.08
C CYS A 605 9.51 -9.49 26.38
N ILE A 606 9.54 -9.46 25.04
CA ILE A 606 10.73 -9.03 24.29
C ILE A 606 11.06 -7.54 24.50
N ILE A 607 10.05 -6.69 24.69
CA ILE A 607 10.22 -5.26 24.98
C ILE A 607 10.86 -5.10 26.35
N VAL A 608 10.26 -5.71 27.39
CA VAL A 608 10.77 -5.61 28.77
C VAL A 608 12.18 -6.20 28.87
N TRP A 609 12.43 -7.34 28.22
CA TRP A 609 13.77 -7.92 28.20
C TRP A 609 14.81 -7.00 27.55
N THR A 610 14.47 -6.37 26.43
CA THR A 610 15.35 -5.42 25.74
C THR A 610 15.73 -4.25 26.66
N MET A 611 14.75 -3.72 27.42
CA MET A 611 15.01 -2.68 28.42
C MET A 611 16.01 -3.17 29.48
N LEU A 612 15.82 -4.37 30.03
CA LEU A 612 16.74 -4.94 31.03
C LEU A 612 18.17 -5.10 30.48
N MET A 613 18.29 -5.64 29.27
CA MET A 613 19.59 -5.91 28.66
C MET A 613 20.31 -4.64 28.23
N SER A 614 19.59 -3.56 27.92
CA SER A 614 20.22 -2.29 27.52
C SER A 614 21.21 -1.77 28.57
N ASN A 615 20.87 -1.86 29.85
CA ASN A 615 21.74 -1.47 30.96
C ASN A 615 23.02 -2.33 31.06
N GLN A 616 22.97 -3.57 30.60
CA GLN A 616 24.12 -4.49 30.64
C GLN A 616 25.00 -4.31 29.40
N LEU A 617 24.39 -4.24 28.22
CA LEU A 617 25.07 -4.20 26.93
C LEU A 617 25.72 -2.84 26.65
N ILE A 618 25.12 -1.74 27.12
CA ILE A 618 25.70 -0.41 26.93
C ILE A 618 27.08 -0.27 27.59
N LYS A 619 27.34 -1.01 28.67
CA LYS A 619 28.66 -1.06 29.34
C LYS A 619 29.75 -1.70 28.46
N LYS A 620 29.35 -2.43 27.42
CA LYS A 620 30.23 -3.01 26.40
C LYS A 620 30.22 -2.20 25.10
N GLY A 621 29.58 -1.03 25.08
CA GLY A 621 29.41 -0.22 23.87
C GLY A 621 28.45 -0.81 22.84
N ILE A 622 27.60 -1.77 23.24
CA ILE A 622 26.61 -2.41 22.37
C ILE A 622 25.25 -1.75 22.61
N ARG A 623 24.64 -1.25 21.54
CA ARG A 623 23.28 -0.70 21.57
C ARG A 623 22.29 -1.83 21.31
N ILE A 624 21.25 -1.90 22.11
CA ILE A 624 20.11 -2.79 21.86
C ILE A 624 18.84 -1.97 21.81
N ASN A 625 17.98 -2.25 20.84
CA ASN A 625 16.68 -1.63 20.73
C ASN A 625 15.62 -2.68 20.35
N CYS A 626 14.38 -2.45 20.79
CA CYS A 626 13.25 -3.22 20.33
C CYS A 626 12.36 -2.30 19.51
N THR A 627 12.32 -2.54 18.20
CA THR A 627 11.43 -1.80 17.33
C THR A 627 10.07 -2.47 17.35
N MET A 628 9.11 -1.76 17.91
CA MET A 628 7.70 -2.06 17.76
C MET A 628 7.20 -1.19 16.59
N PRO A 629 6.70 -1.75 15.48
CA PRO A 629 5.75 -0.99 14.68
C PRO A 629 4.52 -0.81 15.58
N GLY A 630 4.40 0.38 16.18
CA GLY A 630 3.37 0.72 17.16
C GLY A 630 3.21 2.24 17.29
N PRO A 631 2.14 2.71 17.97
CA PRO A 631 1.69 4.09 17.87
C PRO A 631 2.75 5.07 18.36
N THR A 632 3.06 6.04 17.50
CA THR A 632 4.01 7.13 17.78
C THR A 632 3.38 8.11 18.78
N GLN A 633 4.17 8.67 19.69
CA GLN A 633 3.69 9.75 20.56
C GLN A 633 3.37 10.97 19.68
N THR A 634 2.08 11.20 19.46
CA THR A 634 1.58 12.37 18.74
C THR A 634 0.93 13.32 19.74
N PRO A 635 0.77 14.61 19.42
CA PRO A 635 0.02 15.54 20.27
C PRO A 635 -1.39 15.04 20.65
N MET A 636 -2.00 14.15 19.84
CA MET A 636 -3.31 13.54 20.07
C MET A 636 -3.34 12.53 21.21
N MET A 637 -2.21 11.95 21.62
CA MET A 637 -2.19 10.91 22.64
C MET A 637 -2.72 11.42 23.99
N SER A 638 -2.43 12.68 24.30
CA SER A 638 -2.97 13.39 25.47
C SER A 638 -4.50 13.45 25.49
N HIS A 639 -5.15 13.54 24.32
CA HIS A 639 -6.61 13.56 24.20
C HIS A 639 -7.20 12.15 24.38
N PHE A 640 -6.54 11.11 23.86
CA PHE A 640 -6.96 9.72 24.05
C PHE A 640 -6.87 9.28 25.51
N GLU A 641 -5.82 9.66 26.22
CA GLU A 641 -5.63 9.35 27.65
C GLU A 641 -6.69 10.07 28.52
N GLN A 642 -7.01 11.32 28.18
CA GLN A 642 -8.09 12.06 28.84
C GLN A 642 -9.47 11.46 28.57
N ALA A 643 -9.74 11.02 27.34
CA ALA A 643 -11.03 10.44 26.95
C ALA A 643 -11.25 9.03 27.52
N THR A 644 -10.19 8.22 27.61
CA THR A 644 -10.31 6.81 28.01
C THR A 644 -10.01 6.58 29.50
N LYS A 645 -9.50 7.60 30.22
CA LYS A 645 -9.01 7.51 31.61
C LYS A 645 -7.97 6.39 31.82
N ALA A 646 -7.31 5.96 30.75
CA ALA A 646 -6.28 4.94 30.77
C ALA A 646 -5.05 5.47 30.03
N SER A 647 -3.90 5.44 30.69
CA SER A 647 -2.62 5.74 30.04
C SER A 647 -2.32 4.64 29.01
N VAL A 648 -2.22 4.99 27.73
CA VAL A 648 -1.90 4.01 26.66
C VAL A 648 -0.41 3.62 26.71
N LEU A 649 0.38 4.36 27.51
CA LEU A 649 1.74 4.04 27.95
C LEU A 649 1.80 3.53 29.38
#